data_AF-A0A6N4DH73-F1
#
_entry.id   AF-A0A6N4DH73-F1
#
_cell.length_a   1.000
_cell.length_b   1.000
_cell.length_c   1.000
_cell.angle_alpha   90.00
_cell.angle_beta   90.00
_cell.angle_gamma   90.00
#
_symmetry.space_group_name_H-M   'P 1'
#
loop_
_entity.id
_entity.type
_entity.pdbx_description
1 polymer ?
#
loop_
_entity_poly.entity_id
_entity_poly.type
_entity_poly.pdbx_seq_one_letter_code
_entity_poly.pdbx_strand_id
1 'polypeptide(L)'
;YIQDLRQILCPLPDKAELTVIEQNLPQGESLLPSYHYRHFKHWTWAQEQSGQGKAGGSGDWFEVEPELIDKSDPDCVWRTKEVTRDNKRITLHQIWSPVKAMVIFMKLHLPLRTYQVRMLDSGEADTWRYESGHWKLNDKHDFALGSEKRPFGKGIFRRIHDTTTGQYSTGLYINTNKTADQNKDELERGYIIPWQNEEVLYWLEKLRNWQEKYNPIAKPTDCTALLRKHIGKQNSQTQLESMGEIAFLFRDASAKGDDRSKPILYNAVDTFWYQLLLTLENQLAEQGNTLDNGERLKLVVDYPEGTPESAKIATNHPLHSLRVSLITCYTMDTQLPLPVIFKLLAGHSRILMTIYYNKITPSVMAEKMSKAEGELEGKAKQSVRNFLKDASLAQIQCKMVYHKEDSIQAALVNRNPIGWEERSAGLCLVGGNTVKSDEVSTLGGCWNGGELIKDASAAAYRTYGSVPHGPENCIRCRWFITEARYLPALNAQFNQLSYKAHQAANLSVEIEGELEALKDEQFFCEEQGAPFTKHNDMQVLQRRYEKQQVEADEYTKDWIACFELISKIIHVEEARNDDDTKDKLIAVGNEQDISHALKFVETESELLHLSLLCDDAEFFPDLQDELRKTPAIEKRSRQLSRALMKKGFEPIFMEMDEKQQLIAGNAMLRQMAKIADPDDKMEGYRKVANYIEAGEYLSNHKLFNAGMNALSDKALRLENLTQPALLEG
;
A
#
# COMPACT_ATOMS: atom_id res chain seq x y z
N TYR A 1 21.64 -3.03 0.85
CA TYR A 1 22.69 -4.02 0.51
C TYR A 1 22.77 -4.37 -0.99
N ILE A 2 21.74 -4.90 -1.69
CA ILE A 2 21.86 -5.22 -3.13
C ILE A 2 22.17 -3.98 -3.98
N GLN A 3 21.53 -2.85 -3.68
CA GLN A 3 21.83 -1.57 -4.34
C GLN A 3 23.28 -1.13 -4.07
N ASP A 4 23.76 -1.24 -2.83
CA ASP A 4 25.14 -0.91 -2.47
C ASP A 4 26.16 -1.79 -3.23
N LEU A 5 25.88 -3.09 -3.37
CA LEU A 5 26.71 -3.99 -4.18
C LEU A 5 26.74 -3.57 -5.65
N ARG A 6 25.60 -3.11 -6.21
CA ARG A 6 25.56 -2.58 -7.58
C ARG A 6 26.39 -1.31 -7.69
N GLN A 7 26.32 -0.42 -6.70
CA GLN A 7 27.09 0.83 -6.70
C GLN A 7 28.60 0.59 -6.59
N ILE A 8 29.04 -0.41 -5.84
CA ILE A 8 30.46 -0.82 -5.78
C ILE A 8 30.91 -1.39 -7.13
N LEU A 9 30.10 -2.29 -7.73
CA LEU A 9 30.48 -3.02 -8.95
C LEU A 9 30.42 -2.15 -10.21
N CYS A 10 29.32 -1.41 -10.38
CA CYS A 10 28.98 -0.59 -11.53
C CYS A 10 28.47 0.77 -11.03
N PRO A 11 29.37 1.68 -10.63
CA PRO A 11 28.98 2.95 -10.06
C PRO A 11 28.24 3.81 -11.09
N LEU A 12 27.00 4.20 -10.76
CA LEU A 12 26.22 5.12 -11.58
C LEU A 12 26.65 6.58 -11.32
N PRO A 13 26.40 7.51 -12.27
CA PRO A 13 26.63 8.93 -12.06
C PRO A 13 25.84 9.45 -10.86
N ASP A 14 26.51 10.22 -10.00
CA ASP A 14 25.84 10.90 -8.91
C ASP A 14 25.04 12.12 -9.43
N LYS A 15 24.29 12.76 -8.54
CA LYS A 15 23.45 13.92 -8.92
C LYS A 15 24.28 15.06 -9.50
N ALA A 16 25.48 15.31 -8.98
CA ALA A 16 26.32 16.41 -9.44
C ALA A 16 26.86 16.12 -10.85
N GLU A 17 27.31 14.89 -11.11
CA GLU A 17 27.72 14.43 -12.44
C GLU A 17 26.58 14.50 -13.45
N LEU A 18 25.36 14.08 -13.07
CA LEU A 18 24.19 14.19 -13.95
C LEU A 18 23.85 15.63 -14.30
N THR A 19 23.95 16.56 -13.34
CA THR A 19 23.73 17.99 -13.61
C THR A 19 24.76 18.55 -14.58
N VAL A 20 26.03 18.14 -14.46
CA VAL A 20 27.09 18.54 -15.41
C VAL A 20 26.82 17.94 -16.79
N ILE A 21 26.36 16.69 -16.88
CA ILE A 21 26.00 16.06 -18.16
C ILE A 21 24.84 16.82 -18.80
N GLU A 22 23.78 17.11 -18.04
CA GLU A 22 22.60 17.84 -18.51
C GLU A 22 22.94 19.22 -19.07
N GLN A 23 23.84 19.96 -18.40
CA GLN A 23 24.30 21.28 -18.85
C GLN A 23 25.11 21.24 -20.15
N ASN A 24 25.73 20.10 -20.48
CA ASN A 24 26.54 19.91 -21.68
C ASN A 24 25.77 19.23 -22.83
N LEU A 25 24.48 18.93 -22.66
CA LEU A 25 23.67 18.34 -23.72
C LEU A 25 23.39 19.36 -24.85
N PRO A 26 23.40 18.91 -26.12
CA PRO A 26 22.94 19.74 -27.24
C PRO A 26 21.51 20.25 -27.03
N GLN A 27 21.23 21.44 -27.57
CA GLN A 27 19.93 22.09 -27.42
C GLN A 27 18.80 21.22 -28.03
N GLY A 28 17.90 20.72 -27.19
CA GLY A 28 16.76 19.87 -27.59
C GLY A 28 16.89 18.38 -27.24
N GLU A 29 18.03 17.94 -26.69
CA GLU A 29 18.20 16.57 -26.21
C GLU A 29 17.79 16.41 -24.73
N SER A 30 17.09 15.31 -24.42
CA SER A 30 16.72 14.95 -23.05
C SER A 30 17.77 14.05 -22.42
N LEU A 31 18.00 14.22 -21.11
CA LEU A 31 18.86 13.34 -20.33
C LEU A 31 18.36 11.88 -20.42
N LEU A 32 19.26 10.98 -20.82
CA LEU A 32 19.00 9.55 -20.87
C LEU A 32 19.09 8.92 -19.47
N PRO A 33 18.59 7.69 -19.27
CA PRO A 33 18.81 6.96 -18.04
C PRO A 33 20.30 6.86 -17.69
N SER A 34 20.61 6.96 -16.39
CA SER A 34 21.98 7.18 -15.89
C SER A 34 23.02 6.14 -16.35
N TYR A 35 22.62 4.90 -16.60
CA TYR A 35 23.49 3.84 -17.11
C TYR A 35 24.01 4.11 -18.53
N HIS A 36 23.35 4.95 -19.35
CA HIS A 36 23.84 5.32 -20.69
C HIS A 36 25.16 6.06 -20.66
N TYR A 37 25.46 6.76 -19.57
CA TYR A 37 26.68 7.55 -19.40
C TYR A 37 27.82 6.76 -18.74
N ARG A 38 27.66 5.44 -18.59
CA ARG A 38 28.66 4.55 -18.00
C ARG A 38 29.18 3.54 -19.02
N HIS A 39 30.40 3.10 -18.76
CA HIS A 39 31.24 2.28 -19.65
C HIS A 39 32.12 1.39 -18.78
N PHE A 40 32.69 0.33 -19.35
CA PHE A 40 33.55 -0.59 -18.62
C PHE A 40 34.78 0.10 -18.01
N LYS A 41 35.28 1.22 -18.59
CA LYS A 41 36.33 2.04 -17.95
C LYS A 41 35.95 2.57 -16.57
N HIS A 42 34.66 2.75 -16.28
CA HIS A 42 34.17 3.24 -15.00
C HIS A 42 34.01 2.13 -13.95
N TRP A 43 34.16 0.85 -14.32
CA TRP A 43 34.08 -0.29 -13.40
C TRP A 43 35.42 -0.50 -12.69
N THR A 44 35.96 0.57 -12.11
CA THR A 44 37.33 0.63 -11.56
C THR A 44 37.57 -0.42 -10.49
N TRP A 45 36.62 -0.56 -9.55
CA TRP A 45 36.69 -1.59 -8.51
C TRP A 45 36.85 -2.99 -9.13
N ALA A 46 36.05 -3.33 -10.15
CA ALA A 46 36.10 -4.65 -10.79
C ALA A 46 37.43 -4.91 -11.53
N GLN A 47 38.02 -3.87 -12.13
CA GLN A 47 39.30 -3.94 -12.82
C GLN A 47 40.47 -4.26 -11.87
N GLU A 48 40.38 -3.77 -10.63
CA GLU A 48 41.44 -3.90 -9.63
C GLU A 48 41.51 -5.28 -8.98
N GLN A 49 40.40 -6.04 -8.98
CA GLN A 49 40.27 -7.29 -8.23
C GLN A 49 41.16 -8.44 -8.73
N SER A 50 41.65 -8.38 -9.96
CA SER A 50 42.47 -9.46 -10.54
C SER A 50 43.63 -8.94 -11.40
N GLY A 51 44.60 -9.80 -11.69
CA GLY A 51 45.76 -9.47 -12.52
C GLY A 51 46.80 -8.53 -11.93
N GLN A 52 46.81 -8.33 -10.61
CA GLN A 52 47.83 -7.51 -9.95
C GLN A 52 49.19 -8.23 -9.77
N GLY A 53 49.26 -9.54 -9.98
CA GLY A 53 50.47 -10.35 -9.76
C GLY A 53 51.69 -9.96 -10.62
N LYS A 54 52.89 -10.18 -10.08
CA LYS A 54 54.20 -9.81 -10.70
C LYS A 54 54.49 -10.53 -12.03
N ALA A 55 53.87 -11.69 -12.28
CA ALA A 55 54.07 -12.49 -13.50
C ALA A 55 53.17 -12.09 -14.69
N GLY A 56 52.27 -11.11 -14.50
CA GLY A 56 51.42 -10.53 -15.55
C GLY A 56 50.27 -11.40 -16.07
N GLY A 57 50.34 -12.73 -15.96
CA GLY A 57 49.39 -13.64 -16.63
C GLY A 57 48.29 -14.26 -15.76
N SER A 58 47.63 -13.51 -14.88
CA SER A 58 46.54 -14.06 -14.07
C SER A 58 45.30 -13.16 -14.01
N GLY A 59 44.13 -13.75 -13.85
CA GLY A 59 42.87 -13.01 -13.68
C GLY A 59 42.17 -12.65 -14.98
N ASP A 60 41.49 -11.51 -14.98
CA ASP A 60 40.63 -11.06 -16.09
C ASP A 60 41.39 -10.22 -17.13
N TRP A 61 42.71 -10.07 -16.97
CA TRP A 61 43.57 -9.34 -17.88
C TRP A 61 44.30 -10.31 -18.81
N PHE A 62 44.13 -10.14 -20.13
CA PHE A 62 44.73 -11.02 -21.13
C PHE A 62 45.63 -10.25 -22.10
N GLU A 63 46.68 -10.91 -22.57
CA GLU A 63 47.67 -10.34 -23.47
C GLU A 63 47.13 -10.20 -24.89
N VAL A 64 47.40 -9.05 -25.50
CA VAL A 64 47.02 -8.71 -26.87
C VAL A 64 48.17 -8.01 -27.58
N GLU A 65 48.15 -8.08 -28.90
CA GLU A 65 49.02 -7.23 -29.71
C GLU A 65 48.58 -5.76 -29.60
N PRO A 66 49.51 -4.79 -29.61
CA PRO A 66 49.19 -3.37 -29.44
C PRO A 66 48.14 -2.83 -30.43
N GLU A 67 48.06 -3.39 -31.63
CA GLU A 67 47.13 -2.99 -32.69
C GLU A 67 45.67 -3.33 -32.34
N LEU A 68 45.44 -4.28 -31.42
CA LEU A 68 44.09 -4.65 -30.98
C LEU A 68 43.53 -3.66 -29.93
N ILE A 69 44.38 -2.78 -29.38
CA ILE A 69 43.96 -1.77 -28.40
C ILE A 69 43.33 -0.58 -29.13
N ASP A 70 42.01 -0.46 -29.01
CA ASP A 70 41.28 0.70 -29.50
C ASP A 70 41.17 1.77 -28.41
N LYS A 71 42.00 2.81 -28.52
CA LYS A 71 42.02 3.93 -27.56
C LYS A 71 40.80 4.84 -27.64
N SER A 72 40.02 4.76 -28.73
CA SER A 72 38.79 5.55 -28.90
C SER A 72 37.58 4.89 -28.27
N ASP A 73 37.65 3.57 -28.04
CA ASP A 73 36.58 2.78 -27.45
C ASP A 73 36.62 2.88 -25.91
N PRO A 74 35.64 3.53 -25.26
CA PRO A 74 35.59 3.66 -23.80
C PRO A 74 35.36 2.33 -23.07
N ASP A 75 34.96 1.28 -23.78
CA ASP A 75 34.77 -0.06 -23.27
C ASP A 75 36.02 -0.94 -23.49
N CYS A 76 37.04 -0.46 -24.21
CA CYS A 76 38.39 -1.05 -24.31
C CYS A 76 39.27 -0.64 -23.13
N VAL A 77 39.12 -1.30 -21.99
CA VAL A 77 39.99 -1.07 -20.83
C VAL A 77 41.31 -1.80 -21.04
N TRP A 78 42.41 -1.05 -21.13
CA TRP A 78 43.73 -1.60 -21.42
C TRP A 78 44.80 -1.09 -20.45
N ARG A 79 45.91 -1.82 -20.36
CA ARG A 79 47.11 -1.40 -19.61
C ARG A 79 48.38 -1.96 -20.23
N THR A 80 49.51 -1.33 -19.92
CA THR A 80 50.85 -1.83 -20.26
C THR A 80 51.61 -2.17 -18.98
N LYS A 81 52.21 -3.36 -18.93
CA LYS A 81 52.93 -3.86 -17.75
C LYS A 81 54.28 -4.43 -18.14
N GLU A 82 55.34 -3.99 -17.48
CA GLU A 82 56.65 -4.64 -17.58
C GLU A 82 56.68 -5.86 -16.65
N VAL A 83 56.98 -7.04 -17.21
CA VAL A 83 57.13 -8.28 -16.45
C VAL A 83 58.45 -8.95 -16.79
N THR A 84 58.94 -9.78 -15.88
CA THR A 84 60.11 -10.62 -16.14
C THR A 84 59.63 -12.04 -16.48
N ARG A 85 59.86 -12.49 -17.72
CA ARG A 85 59.66 -13.87 -18.17
C ARG A 85 61.00 -14.41 -18.66
N ASP A 86 61.37 -15.62 -18.23
CA ASP A 86 62.62 -16.27 -18.60
C ASP A 86 63.86 -15.35 -18.43
N ASN A 87 63.95 -14.66 -17.29
CA ASN A 87 64.99 -13.67 -16.96
C ASN A 87 65.12 -12.47 -17.93
N LYS A 88 64.13 -12.24 -18.79
CA LYS A 88 64.06 -11.07 -19.69
C LYS A 88 62.91 -10.16 -19.29
N ARG A 89 63.14 -8.84 -19.34
CA ARG A 89 62.08 -7.84 -19.19
C ARG A 89 61.30 -7.77 -20.49
N ILE A 90 59.99 -7.99 -20.42
CA ILE A 90 59.07 -7.94 -21.55
C ILE A 90 57.94 -6.98 -21.19
N THR A 91 57.61 -6.11 -22.14
CA THR A 91 56.46 -5.21 -22.05
C THR A 91 55.22 -5.93 -22.56
N LEU A 92 54.24 -6.14 -21.70
CA LEU A 92 52.96 -6.76 -22.06
C LEU A 92 51.89 -5.68 -22.25
N HIS A 93 51.12 -5.81 -23.32
CA HIS A 93 49.91 -5.06 -23.56
C HIS A 93 48.72 -5.95 -23.22
N GLN A 94 47.81 -5.45 -22.38
CA GLN A 94 46.70 -6.24 -21.88
C GLN A 94 45.38 -5.51 -22.00
N ILE A 95 44.32 -6.25 -22.31
CA ILE A 95 42.93 -5.79 -22.23
C ILE A 95 42.25 -6.50 -21.05
N TRP A 96 41.37 -5.78 -20.35
CA TRP A 96 40.55 -6.32 -19.27
C TRP A 96 39.25 -6.91 -19.81
N SER A 97 38.91 -8.11 -19.36
CA SER A 97 37.69 -8.82 -19.69
C SER A 97 36.57 -8.49 -18.67
N PRO A 98 35.45 -7.87 -19.10
CA PRO A 98 34.34 -7.54 -18.21
C PRO A 98 33.47 -8.75 -17.84
N VAL A 99 33.73 -9.93 -18.43
CA VAL A 99 32.83 -11.10 -18.40
C VAL A 99 32.50 -11.55 -16.98
N LYS A 100 33.50 -11.67 -16.10
CA LYS A 100 33.31 -12.11 -14.72
C LYS A 100 32.47 -11.12 -13.91
N ALA A 101 32.76 -9.83 -14.05
CA ALA A 101 32.01 -8.75 -13.41
C ALA A 101 30.56 -8.74 -13.90
N MET A 102 30.35 -8.93 -15.21
CA MET A 102 29.02 -9.01 -15.82
C MET A 102 28.19 -10.20 -15.33
N VAL A 103 28.80 -11.32 -14.93
CA VAL A 103 28.06 -12.42 -14.29
C VAL A 103 27.47 -11.99 -12.95
N ILE A 104 28.25 -11.27 -12.14
CA ILE A 104 27.77 -10.73 -10.86
C ILE A 104 26.70 -9.66 -11.09
N PHE A 105 26.92 -8.77 -12.07
CA PHE A 105 25.94 -7.76 -12.47
C PHE A 105 24.58 -8.39 -12.79
N MET A 106 24.56 -9.43 -13.62
CA MET A 106 23.33 -10.18 -13.95
C MET A 106 22.68 -10.81 -12.71
N LYS A 107 23.50 -11.36 -11.81
CA LYS A 107 23.06 -11.99 -10.56
C LYS A 107 22.46 -10.99 -9.57
N LEU A 108 22.88 -9.73 -9.59
CA LEU A 108 22.34 -8.65 -8.77
C LEU A 108 21.02 -8.08 -9.34
N HIS A 109 20.81 -8.17 -10.66
CA HIS A 109 19.61 -7.63 -11.33
C HIS A 109 18.48 -8.64 -11.47
N LEU A 110 18.81 -9.89 -11.80
CA LEU A 110 17.84 -10.92 -12.11
C LEU A 110 18.01 -12.13 -11.20
N PRO A 111 16.92 -12.77 -10.77
CA PRO A 111 16.96 -13.93 -9.90
C PRO A 111 17.37 -15.20 -10.67
N LEU A 112 18.42 -15.18 -11.49
CA LEU A 112 18.91 -16.31 -12.29
C LEU A 112 19.84 -17.21 -11.48
N ARG A 113 19.97 -18.49 -11.87
CA ARG A 113 21.02 -19.37 -11.34
C ARG A 113 22.36 -19.02 -11.99
N THR A 114 23.47 -19.13 -11.24
CA THR A 114 24.82 -18.85 -11.75
C THR A 114 25.15 -19.71 -12.98
N TYR A 115 24.72 -20.97 -12.98
CA TYR A 115 24.83 -21.85 -14.15
C TYR A 115 24.10 -21.27 -15.37
N GLN A 116 22.88 -20.75 -15.21
CA GLN A 116 22.11 -20.19 -16.33
C GLN A 116 22.82 -18.98 -16.93
N VAL A 117 23.27 -18.04 -16.08
CA VAL A 117 23.97 -16.82 -16.54
C VAL A 117 25.20 -17.18 -17.36
N ARG A 118 26.05 -18.09 -16.88
CA ARG A 118 27.29 -18.51 -17.57
C ARG A 118 27.04 -19.14 -18.94
N MET A 119 25.89 -19.79 -19.11
CA MET A 119 25.54 -20.54 -20.31
C MET A 119 24.74 -19.71 -21.33
N LEU A 120 24.44 -18.45 -21.04
CA LEU A 120 23.64 -17.60 -21.92
C LEU A 120 24.29 -17.45 -23.31
N ASP A 121 23.45 -17.56 -24.33
CA ASP A 121 23.81 -17.34 -25.71
C ASP A 121 23.76 -15.84 -26.06
N SER A 122 24.70 -15.36 -26.86
CA SER A 122 24.83 -13.96 -27.27
C SER A 122 23.84 -13.53 -28.36
N GLY A 123 23.25 -14.50 -29.07
CA GLY A 123 22.42 -14.27 -30.25
C GLY A 123 23.22 -13.96 -31.51
N GLU A 124 24.54 -14.22 -31.53
CA GLU A 124 25.39 -14.00 -32.70
C GLU A 124 24.94 -14.84 -33.91
N ALA A 125 24.32 -16.01 -33.69
CA ALA A 125 23.77 -16.88 -34.72
C ALA A 125 22.26 -16.66 -34.99
N ASP A 126 21.60 -15.72 -34.31
CA ASP A 126 20.16 -15.50 -34.42
C ASP A 126 19.79 -14.78 -35.72
N THR A 127 18.58 -15.04 -36.26
CA THR A 127 18.09 -14.36 -37.47
C THR A 127 17.89 -12.87 -37.24
N TRP A 128 17.33 -12.52 -36.07
CA TRP A 128 17.04 -11.14 -35.69
C TRP A 128 18.05 -10.71 -34.65
N ARG A 129 18.64 -9.53 -34.85
CA ARG A 129 19.62 -8.93 -33.96
C ARG A 129 19.04 -7.70 -33.29
N TYR A 130 19.13 -7.66 -31.97
CA TYR A 130 18.83 -6.47 -31.17
C TYR A 130 20.02 -5.51 -31.19
N GLU A 131 19.81 -4.26 -31.58
CA GLU A 131 20.82 -3.22 -31.61
C GLU A 131 20.23 -1.86 -31.24
N SER A 132 20.77 -1.21 -30.20
CA SER A 132 20.36 0.14 -29.76
C SER A 132 18.83 0.32 -29.64
N GLY A 133 18.14 -0.63 -29.00
CA GLY A 133 16.68 -0.58 -28.83
C GLY A 133 15.85 -1.12 -30.00
N HIS A 134 16.48 -1.44 -31.14
CA HIS A 134 15.78 -1.82 -32.36
C HIS A 134 16.14 -3.25 -32.81
N TRP A 135 15.25 -3.87 -33.59
CA TRP A 135 15.48 -5.19 -34.18
C TRP A 135 15.78 -5.06 -35.67
N LYS A 136 16.90 -5.63 -36.11
CA LYS A 136 17.29 -5.72 -37.52
C LYS A 136 17.63 -7.16 -37.91
N LEU A 137 17.68 -7.43 -39.22
CA LEU A 137 18.16 -8.72 -39.71
C LEU A 137 19.66 -8.86 -39.37
N ASN A 138 20.08 -10.06 -38.96
CA ASN A 138 21.49 -10.31 -38.65
C ASN A 138 22.28 -10.52 -39.95
N ASP A 139 22.97 -9.47 -40.38
CA ASP A 139 23.87 -9.43 -41.53
C ASP A 139 25.36 -9.41 -41.12
N LYS A 140 25.64 -9.48 -39.81
CA LYS A 140 26.98 -9.31 -39.27
C LYS A 140 27.84 -10.58 -39.31
N HIS A 141 27.20 -11.74 -39.20
CA HIS A 141 27.89 -13.03 -39.09
C HIS A 141 27.43 -13.99 -40.17
N ASP A 142 28.39 -14.61 -40.88
CA ASP A 142 28.12 -15.59 -41.94
C ASP A 142 27.47 -16.88 -41.42
N PHE A 143 27.57 -17.13 -40.11
CA PHE A 143 26.95 -18.27 -39.42
C PHE A 143 25.58 -17.95 -38.80
N ALA A 144 24.97 -16.81 -39.14
CA ALA A 144 23.59 -16.52 -38.77
C ALA A 144 22.63 -17.55 -39.41
N LEU A 145 21.70 -18.07 -38.62
CA LEU A 145 20.77 -19.13 -39.04
C LEU A 145 19.35 -18.59 -39.21
N GLY A 146 18.53 -19.35 -39.93
CA GLY A 146 17.10 -19.06 -40.13
C GLY A 146 16.79 -18.06 -41.24
N SER A 147 15.54 -17.61 -41.30
CA SER A 147 15.04 -16.63 -42.27
C SER A 147 13.93 -15.78 -41.66
N GLU A 148 13.56 -14.65 -42.25
CA GLU A 148 12.45 -13.82 -41.73
C GLU A 148 11.14 -14.60 -41.53
N LYS A 149 10.84 -15.54 -42.44
CA LYS A 149 9.63 -16.39 -42.38
C LYS A 149 9.74 -17.51 -41.35
N ARG A 150 10.96 -17.96 -41.04
CA ARG A 150 11.26 -19.03 -40.08
C ARG A 150 12.47 -18.58 -39.25
N PRO A 151 12.28 -17.67 -38.29
CA PRO A 151 13.38 -17.11 -37.54
C PRO A 151 13.97 -18.14 -36.60
N PHE A 152 15.29 -18.21 -36.60
CA PHE A 152 16.08 -18.89 -35.59
C PHE A 152 16.43 -17.90 -34.48
N GLY A 153 16.34 -18.33 -33.22
CA GLY A 153 16.76 -17.49 -32.11
C GLY A 153 17.04 -18.30 -30.86
N LYS A 154 18.25 -18.18 -30.32
CA LYS A 154 18.71 -18.76 -29.05
C LYS A 154 19.36 -17.74 -28.12
N GLY A 155 19.64 -16.54 -28.62
CA GLY A 155 20.25 -15.45 -27.89
C GLY A 155 19.43 -14.98 -26.70
N ILE A 156 20.13 -14.36 -25.75
CA ILE A 156 19.53 -13.72 -24.58
C ILE A 156 18.52 -12.63 -24.97
N PHE A 157 18.71 -11.95 -26.10
CA PHE A 157 17.76 -10.99 -26.63
C PHE A 157 16.63 -11.73 -27.34
N ARG A 158 15.38 -11.53 -26.91
CA ARG A 158 14.22 -12.18 -27.54
C ARG A 158 13.20 -11.16 -28.00
N ARG A 159 12.92 -11.16 -29.30
CA ARG A 159 11.82 -10.40 -29.89
C ARG A 159 10.49 -11.07 -29.52
N ILE A 160 9.60 -10.34 -28.88
CA ILE A 160 8.27 -10.80 -28.47
C ILE A 160 7.24 -9.99 -29.24
N HIS A 161 6.34 -10.68 -29.95
CA HIS A 161 5.23 -10.05 -30.64
C HIS A 161 4.00 -10.06 -29.75
N ASP A 162 3.47 -8.88 -29.44
CA ASP A 162 2.18 -8.74 -28.76
C ASP A 162 1.07 -8.73 -29.80
N THR A 163 0.27 -9.80 -29.83
CA THR A 163 -0.87 -9.95 -30.74
C THR A 163 -2.01 -8.98 -30.46
N THR A 164 -2.10 -8.44 -29.24
CA THR A 164 -3.17 -7.54 -28.82
C THR A 164 -2.88 -6.10 -29.22
N THR A 165 -1.65 -5.64 -29.07
CA THR A 165 -1.23 -4.28 -29.44
C THR A 165 -0.63 -4.19 -30.85
N GLY A 166 -0.27 -5.33 -31.45
CA GLY A 166 0.47 -5.39 -32.72
C GLY A 166 1.91 -4.89 -32.61
N GLN A 167 2.40 -4.65 -31.40
CA GLN A 167 3.74 -4.10 -31.16
C GLN A 167 4.75 -5.20 -30.82
N TYR A 168 6.03 -4.89 -31.07
CA TYR A 168 7.14 -5.73 -30.65
C TYR A 168 7.78 -5.19 -29.38
N SER A 169 8.02 -6.07 -28.43
CA SER A 169 8.82 -5.79 -27.23
C SER A 169 10.04 -6.70 -27.18
N THR A 170 11.00 -6.35 -26.33
CA THR A 170 12.23 -7.13 -26.12
C THR A 170 12.20 -7.79 -24.74
N GLY A 171 12.24 -9.12 -24.72
CA GLY A 171 12.40 -9.90 -23.49
C GLY A 171 13.78 -10.57 -23.41
N LEU A 172 13.98 -11.32 -22.34
CA LEU A 172 15.21 -12.06 -22.07
C LEU A 172 14.96 -13.56 -22.22
N TYR A 173 15.69 -14.24 -23.09
CA TYR A 173 15.60 -15.70 -23.23
C TYR A 173 16.74 -16.41 -22.50
N ILE A 174 16.36 -17.27 -21.56
CA ILE A 174 17.29 -18.08 -20.79
C ILE A 174 17.31 -19.47 -21.42
N ASN A 175 18.36 -19.76 -22.19
CA ASN A 175 18.53 -20.99 -22.98
C ASN A 175 18.65 -22.29 -22.16
N THR A 176 18.62 -22.23 -20.82
CA THR A 176 18.69 -23.41 -19.95
C THR A 176 17.71 -23.36 -18.78
N ASN A 177 17.04 -24.47 -18.49
CA ASN A 177 16.17 -24.67 -17.34
C ASN A 177 16.32 -26.07 -16.72
N LYS A 178 16.77 -26.11 -15.46
CA LYS A 178 17.15 -27.34 -14.74
C LYS A 178 16.10 -28.46 -14.79
N THR A 179 14.83 -28.13 -14.54
CA THR A 179 13.76 -29.14 -14.39
C THR A 179 12.84 -29.21 -15.60
N ALA A 180 12.77 -28.16 -16.41
CA ALA A 180 11.87 -28.11 -17.57
C ALA A 180 12.54 -28.59 -18.87
N ASP A 181 13.87 -28.70 -18.89
CA ASP A 181 14.63 -29.16 -20.07
C ASP A 181 14.94 -30.67 -20.05
N GLN A 182 14.39 -31.43 -19.10
CA GLN A 182 14.57 -32.87 -19.09
C GLN A 182 13.91 -33.47 -20.35
N ASN A 183 14.68 -34.21 -21.15
CA ASN A 183 14.25 -34.86 -22.39
C ASN A 183 13.77 -33.91 -23.49
N LYS A 184 14.28 -32.67 -23.53
CA LYS A 184 13.98 -31.70 -24.59
C LYS A 184 15.14 -31.53 -25.55
N ASP A 185 14.81 -31.36 -26.82
CA ASP A 185 15.76 -31.05 -27.89
C ASP A 185 16.15 -29.57 -27.90
N GLU A 186 17.24 -29.24 -28.59
CA GLU A 186 17.94 -27.96 -28.55
C GLU A 186 17.04 -26.71 -28.64
N LEU A 187 16.02 -26.72 -29.51
CA LEU A 187 15.11 -25.58 -29.74
C LEU A 187 13.96 -25.48 -28.73
N GLU A 188 13.69 -26.53 -27.95
CA GLU A 188 12.57 -26.59 -27.00
C GLU A 188 12.98 -26.25 -25.56
N ARG A 189 14.28 -26.02 -25.36
CA ARG A 189 14.90 -25.73 -24.06
C ARG A 189 14.72 -24.30 -23.63
N GLY A 190 14.91 -24.06 -22.34
CA GLY A 190 14.92 -22.72 -21.78
C GLY A 190 13.53 -22.13 -21.58
N TYR A 191 13.49 -20.82 -21.35
CA TYR A 191 12.27 -20.04 -21.14
C TYR A 191 12.50 -18.56 -21.44
N ILE A 192 11.40 -17.85 -21.70
CA ILE A 192 11.39 -16.41 -21.96
C ILE A 192 10.95 -15.69 -20.69
N ILE A 193 11.70 -14.67 -20.30
CA ILE A 193 11.30 -13.63 -19.33
C ILE A 193 10.75 -12.47 -20.16
N PRO A 194 9.42 -12.24 -20.19
CA PRO A 194 8.81 -11.17 -20.98
C PRO A 194 8.91 -9.82 -20.25
N TRP A 195 10.13 -9.42 -19.90
CA TRP A 195 10.42 -8.16 -19.23
C TRP A 195 11.55 -7.43 -19.95
N GLN A 196 11.19 -6.27 -20.51
CA GLN A 196 12.13 -5.35 -21.14
C GLN A 196 12.88 -4.54 -20.07
N ASN A 197 13.90 -5.15 -19.48
CA ASN A 197 14.78 -4.48 -18.54
C ASN A 197 15.88 -3.73 -19.30
N GLU A 198 15.66 -2.45 -19.58
CA GLU A 198 16.53 -1.63 -20.43
C GLU A 198 17.99 -1.55 -19.95
N GLU A 199 18.21 -1.41 -18.63
CA GLU A 199 19.56 -1.38 -18.06
C GLU A 199 20.31 -2.70 -18.31
N VAL A 200 19.64 -3.83 -18.08
CA VAL A 200 20.22 -5.14 -18.34
C VAL A 200 20.48 -5.36 -19.82
N LEU A 201 19.53 -4.98 -20.69
CA LEU A 201 19.67 -5.10 -22.14
C LEU A 201 20.86 -4.27 -22.65
N TYR A 202 21.01 -3.04 -22.16
CA TYR A 202 22.12 -2.15 -22.47
C TYR A 202 23.48 -2.79 -22.14
N TRP A 203 23.66 -3.29 -20.91
CA TRP A 203 24.93 -3.88 -20.49
C TRP A 203 25.22 -5.23 -21.16
N LEU A 204 24.20 -6.05 -21.41
CA LEU A 204 24.35 -7.29 -22.18
C LEU A 204 24.74 -7.02 -23.63
N GLU A 205 24.16 -5.99 -24.25
CA GLU A 205 24.51 -5.58 -25.61
C GLU A 205 25.96 -5.09 -25.68
N LYS A 206 26.37 -4.27 -24.71
CA LYS A 206 27.77 -3.86 -24.57
C LYS A 206 28.71 -5.05 -24.43
N LEU A 207 28.37 -6.03 -23.60
CA LEU A 207 29.17 -7.24 -23.44
C LEU A 207 29.26 -8.03 -24.76
N ARG A 208 28.15 -8.19 -25.49
CA ARG A 208 28.14 -8.86 -26.80
C ARG A 208 29.05 -8.14 -27.79
N ASN A 209 28.90 -6.82 -27.91
CA ASN A 209 29.68 -6.02 -28.86
C ASN A 209 31.19 -6.04 -28.49
N TRP A 210 31.51 -6.02 -27.19
CA TRP A 210 32.88 -6.18 -26.70
C TRP A 210 33.45 -7.56 -27.05
N GLN A 211 32.68 -8.64 -26.83
CA GLN A 211 33.10 -10.00 -27.16
C GLN A 211 33.31 -10.17 -28.67
N GLU A 212 32.43 -9.64 -29.52
CA GLU A 212 32.59 -9.70 -30.97
C GLU A 212 33.86 -8.97 -31.46
N LYS A 213 34.25 -7.88 -30.79
CA LYS A 213 35.40 -7.06 -31.19
C LYS A 213 36.73 -7.64 -30.69
N TYR A 214 36.80 -8.04 -29.41
CA TYR A 214 38.05 -8.43 -28.75
C TYR A 214 38.22 -9.95 -28.56
N ASN A 215 37.14 -10.73 -28.74
CA ASN A 215 37.13 -12.18 -28.62
C ASN A 215 36.16 -12.84 -29.63
N PRO A 216 36.37 -12.61 -30.95
CA PRO A 216 35.46 -13.06 -31.99
C PRO A 216 35.42 -14.59 -32.08
N ILE A 217 34.30 -15.11 -32.55
CA ILE A 217 34.11 -16.53 -32.84
C ILE A 217 33.84 -16.72 -34.33
N ALA A 218 34.40 -17.78 -34.92
CA ALA A 218 34.13 -18.13 -36.32
C ALA A 218 32.85 -18.97 -36.48
N LYS A 219 32.42 -19.64 -35.42
CA LYS A 219 31.18 -20.42 -35.34
C LYS A 219 30.77 -20.61 -33.87
N PRO A 220 29.49 -20.91 -33.60
CA PRO A 220 29.03 -21.36 -32.29
C PRO A 220 29.83 -22.56 -31.76
N THR A 221 29.94 -22.67 -30.44
CA THR A 221 30.68 -23.77 -29.80
C THR A 221 29.74 -24.96 -29.56
N ASP A 222 30.14 -26.13 -30.06
CA ASP A 222 29.45 -27.40 -29.80
C ASP A 222 29.58 -27.77 -28.31
N CYS A 223 28.45 -28.00 -27.65
CA CYS A 223 28.40 -28.35 -26.23
C CYS A 223 29.09 -29.69 -25.90
N THR A 224 29.30 -30.59 -26.87
CA THR A 224 30.08 -31.82 -26.68
C THR A 224 31.56 -31.55 -26.40
N ALA A 225 32.08 -30.38 -26.80
CA ALA A 225 33.45 -29.94 -26.49
C ALA A 225 33.62 -29.38 -25.07
N LEU A 226 32.54 -29.31 -24.28
CA LEU A 226 32.56 -28.80 -22.92
C LEU A 226 33.06 -29.87 -21.92
N LEU A 227 34.01 -29.47 -21.09
CA LEU A 227 34.60 -30.31 -20.06
C LEU A 227 33.95 -30.05 -18.70
N ARG A 228 34.23 -30.93 -17.73
CA ARG A 228 33.76 -30.79 -16.33
C ARG A 228 34.07 -29.42 -15.72
N LYS A 229 35.20 -28.80 -16.09
CA LYS A 229 35.58 -27.44 -15.63
C LYS A 229 34.63 -26.33 -16.09
N HIS A 230 33.94 -26.53 -17.22
CA HIS A 230 32.94 -25.61 -17.77
C HIS A 230 31.53 -25.88 -17.22
N ILE A 231 31.19 -27.11 -16.86
CA ILE A 231 29.81 -27.45 -16.47
C ILE A 231 29.66 -27.62 -14.95
N GLY A 232 30.75 -27.90 -14.24
CA GLY A 232 30.79 -28.14 -12.79
C GLY A 232 30.43 -29.57 -12.39
N LYS A 233 29.73 -30.32 -13.24
CA LYS A 233 29.40 -31.75 -13.06
C LYS A 233 29.72 -32.55 -14.32
N GLN A 234 29.84 -33.86 -14.17
CA GLN A 234 29.97 -34.76 -15.32
C GLN A 234 28.57 -35.00 -15.89
N ASN A 235 28.28 -34.40 -17.04
CA ASN A 235 27.06 -34.66 -17.80
C ASN A 235 27.26 -35.90 -18.68
N SER A 236 26.17 -36.60 -19.01
CA SER A 236 26.23 -37.67 -20.00
C SER A 236 26.42 -37.10 -21.41
N GLN A 237 27.00 -37.89 -22.32
CA GLN A 237 27.21 -37.48 -23.71
C GLN A 237 25.89 -37.04 -24.37
N THR A 238 24.81 -37.80 -24.16
CA THR A 238 23.45 -37.49 -24.65
C THR A 238 22.90 -36.16 -24.14
N GLN A 239 23.29 -35.72 -22.92
CA GLN A 239 22.87 -34.42 -22.39
C GLN A 239 23.62 -33.26 -23.04
N LEU A 240 24.86 -33.47 -23.47
CA LEU A 240 25.65 -32.45 -24.18
C LEU A 240 25.18 -32.32 -25.63
N GLU A 241 24.90 -33.43 -26.29
CA GLU A 241 24.33 -33.46 -27.64
C GLU A 241 22.98 -32.73 -27.70
N SER A 242 22.11 -32.92 -26.69
CA SER A 242 20.83 -32.21 -26.64
C SER A 242 20.95 -30.71 -26.31
N MET A 243 22.13 -30.23 -25.89
CA MET A 243 22.39 -28.79 -25.72
C MET A 243 22.78 -28.11 -27.04
N GLY A 244 23.24 -28.90 -28.01
CA GLY A 244 23.66 -28.46 -29.33
C GLY A 244 24.75 -27.40 -29.33
N GLU A 245 24.65 -26.39 -30.19
CA GLU A 245 25.66 -25.35 -30.36
C GLU A 245 25.22 -24.03 -29.72
N ILE A 246 26.16 -23.38 -29.02
CA ILE A 246 25.91 -22.12 -28.29
C ILE A 246 27.00 -21.09 -28.61
N ALA A 247 26.59 -19.88 -28.96
CA ALA A 247 27.46 -18.71 -29.02
C ALA A 247 27.53 -18.08 -27.62
N PHE A 248 28.41 -18.56 -26.76
CA PHE A 248 28.45 -18.14 -25.35
C PHE A 248 28.71 -16.63 -25.20
N LEU A 249 27.77 -15.91 -24.58
CA LEU A 249 27.95 -14.50 -24.24
C LEU A 249 28.99 -14.30 -23.14
N PHE A 250 28.98 -15.21 -22.15
CA PHE A 250 29.93 -15.20 -21.03
C PHE A 250 31.14 -16.11 -21.30
N ARG A 251 31.68 -16.04 -22.52
CA ARG A 251 32.90 -16.76 -22.93
C ARG A 251 34.17 -16.10 -22.39
N ASP A 252 35.17 -16.90 -22.04
CA ASP A 252 36.36 -16.41 -21.33
C ASP A 252 37.45 -15.91 -22.29
N ALA A 253 37.45 -14.61 -22.59
CA ALA A 253 38.50 -14.00 -23.42
C ALA A 253 39.92 -14.18 -22.86
N SER A 254 40.07 -14.40 -21.55
CA SER A 254 41.35 -14.59 -20.87
C SER A 254 41.85 -16.04 -20.85
N ALA A 255 41.02 -16.99 -21.29
CA ALA A 255 41.39 -18.39 -21.40
C ALA A 255 42.40 -18.63 -22.54
N LYS A 256 42.99 -19.84 -22.57
CA LYS A 256 43.97 -20.23 -23.59
C LYS A 256 43.34 -21.14 -24.64
N GLY A 257 43.73 -20.95 -25.90
CA GLY A 257 43.30 -21.79 -27.03
C GLY A 257 41.78 -21.81 -27.20
N ASP A 258 41.24 -22.99 -27.49
CA ASP A 258 39.81 -23.21 -27.76
C ASP A 258 38.88 -22.91 -26.57
N ASP A 259 39.41 -22.75 -25.35
CA ASP A 259 38.59 -22.38 -24.21
C ASP A 259 38.13 -20.91 -24.28
N ARG A 260 38.70 -20.09 -25.17
CA ARG A 260 38.29 -18.69 -25.37
C ARG A 260 36.86 -18.53 -25.90
N SER A 261 36.35 -19.53 -26.62
CA SER A 261 34.97 -19.57 -27.10
C SER A 261 34.00 -20.25 -26.12
N LYS A 262 34.51 -20.82 -25.02
CA LYS A 262 33.75 -21.57 -24.02
C LYS A 262 33.38 -20.68 -22.83
N PRO A 263 32.32 -21.01 -22.07
CA PRO A 263 31.91 -20.20 -20.93
C PRO A 263 33.00 -20.17 -19.85
N ILE A 264 33.08 -19.05 -19.10
CA ILE A 264 33.96 -18.92 -17.93
C ILE A 264 33.84 -20.11 -16.99
N LEU A 265 34.88 -20.50 -16.26
CA LEU A 265 34.87 -21.69 -15.39
C LEU A 265 33.79 -21.64 -14.28
N TYR A 266 33.37 -22.81 -13.79
CA TYR A 266 32.27 -22.93 -12.81
C TYR A 266 32.52 -22.14 -11.51
N ASN A 267 33.76 -22.15 -11.01
CA ASN A 267 34.17 -21.46 -9.77
C ASN A 267 34.82 -20.09 -10.04
N ALA A 268 34.79 -19.59 -11.28
CA ALA A 268 35.55 -18.39 -11.66
C ALA A 268 35.12 -17.13 -10.90
N VAL A 269 33.90 -17.10 -10.38
CA VAL A 269 33.28 -15.94 -9.74
C VAL A 269 33.35 -15.97 -8.21
N ASP A 270 33.80 -17.06 -7.59
CA ASP A 270 33.67 -17.26 -6.13
C ASP A 270 34.55 -16.27 -5.34
N THR A 271 35.83 -16.15 -5.71
CA THR A 271 36.75 -15.18 -5.11
C THR A 271 36.30 -13.74 -5.35
N PHE A 272 35.81 -13.45 -6.57
CA PHE A 272 35.34 -12.11 -6.92
C PHE A 272 34.08 -11.72 -6.13
N TRP A 273 33.17 -12.67 -5.90
CA TRP A 273 32.01 -12.47 -5.04
C TRP A 273 32.39 -12.24 -3.58
N TYR A 274 33.35 -13.02 -3.06
CA TYR A 274 33.90 -12.81 -1.72
C TYR A 274 34.47 -11.39 -1.56
N GLN A 275 35.29 -10.93 -2.51
CA GLN A 275 35.89 -9.59 -2.48
C GLN A 275 34.83 -8.48 -2.51
N LEU A 276 33.76 -8.66 -3.29
CA LEU A 276 32.66 -7.70 -3.35
C LEU A 276 31.93 -7.59 -2.02
N LEU A 277 31.60 -8.73 -1.40
CA LEU A 277 30.96 -8.75 -0.09
C LEU A 277 31.87 -8.21 1.02
N LEU A 278 33.17 -8.50 0.99
CA LEU A 278 34.12 -7.95 1.94
C LEU A 278 34.25 -6.43 1.81
N THR A 279 34.23 -5.92 0.58
CA THR A 279 34.24 -4.46 0.33
C THR A 279 32.99 -3.82 0.94
N LEU A 280 31.82 -4.41 0.73
CA LEU A 280 30.58 -3.91 1.35
C LEU A 280 30.61 -4.01 2.87
N GLU A 281 31.10 -5.13 3.44
CA GLU A 281 31.24 -5.31 4.89
C GLU A 281 32.08 -4.18 5.51
N ASN A 282 33.20 -3.83 4.88
CA ASN A 282 34.04 -2.73 5.34
C ASN A 282 33.35 -1.36 5.23
N GLN A 283 32.68 -1.08 4.11
CA GLN A 283 31.94 0.17 3.92
C GLN A 283 30.80 0.34 4.93
N LEU A 284 30.06 -0.73 5.24
CA LEU A 284 28.99 -0.70 6.23
C LEU A 284 29.54 -0.37 7.63
N ALA A 285 30.69 -0.95 7.99
CA ALA A 285 31.35 -0.65 9.26
C ALA A 285 31.84 0.80 9.32
N GLU A 286 32.38 1.35 8.23
CA GLU A 286 32.80 2.76 8.14
C GLU A 286 31.63 3.74 8.24
N GLN A 287 30.46 3.35 7.72
CA GLN A 287 29.21 4.13 7.79
C GLN A 287 28.51 4.04 9.17
N GLY A 288 29.03 3.25 10.11
CA GLY A 288 28.43 3.06 11.43
C GLY A 288 27.23 2.11 11.44
N ASN A 289 27.00 1.34 10.38
CA ASN A 289 25.94 0.33 10.34
C ASN A 289 26.38 -0.92 11.12
N THR A 290 25.98 -1.02 12.38
CA THR A 290 26.27 -2.16 13.27
C THR A 290 25.00 -2.88 13.69
N LEU A 291 25.16 -4.08 14.26
CA LEU A 291 24.11 -4.76 15.01
C LEU A 291 23.73 -3.96 16.27
N ASP A 292 22.59 -4.27 16.88
CA ASP A 292 22.10 -3.61 18.11
C ASP A 292 23.09 -3.71 19.29
N ASN A 293 23.96 -4.73 19.26
CA ASN A 293 25.03 -4.95 20.24
C ASN A 293 26.34 -4.21 19.89
N GLY A 294 26.37 -3.41 18.81
CA GLY A 294 27.54 -2.68 18.34
C GLY A 294 28.54 -3.50 17.49
N GLU A 295 28.28 -4.78 17.23
CA GLU A 295 29.15 -5.61 16.41
C GLU A 295 28.98 -5.30 14.90
N ARG A 296 30.06 -5.53 14.13
CA ARG A 296 30.05 -5.33 12.68
C ARG A 296 29.18 -6.39 12.00
N LEU A 297 28.47 -5.98 10.96
CA LEU A 297 27.71 -6.90 10.10
C LEU A 297 28.67 -7.81 9.31
N LYS A 298 28.60 -9.12 9.53
CA LYS A 298 29.48 -10.12 8.89
C LYS A 298 28.86 -10.74 7.63
N LEU A 299 29.36 -10.36 6.46
CA LEU A 299 28.96 -10.88 5.16
C LEU A 299 29.86 -12.00 4.65
N VAL A 300 31.13 -12.02 5.07
CA VAL A 300 32.12 -13.04 4.72
C VAL A 300 32.63 -13.82 5.93
N VAL A 301 33.29 -14.95 5.68
CA VAL A 301 33.97 -15.74 6.72
C VAL A 301 35.40 -15.23 6.88
N ASP A 302 35.82 -15.01 8.13
CA ASP A 302 37.19 -14.59 8.44
C ASP A 302 38.18 -15.74 8.20
N TYR A 303 39.32 -15.42 7.58
CA TYR A 303 40.40 -16.39 7.31
C TYR A 303 41.61 -16.12 8.20
N PRO A 304 42.39 -17.16 8.58
CA PRO A 304 43.64 -16.98 9.31
C PRO A 304 44.63 -16.07 8.57
N GLU A 305 45.42 -15.33 9.33
CA GLU A 305 46.45 -14.44 8.82
C GLU A 305 47.46 -15.22 7.95
N GLY A 306 47.81 -14.67 6.78
CA GLY A 306 48.68 -15.33 5.80
C GLY A 306 47.97 -16.25 4.79
N THR A 307 46.64 -16.42 4.87
CA THR A 307 45.88 -17.13 3.83
C THR A 307 45.98 -16.41 2.47
N PRO A 308 46.39 -17.07 1.37
CA PRO A 308 46.46 -16.45 0.06
C PRO A 308 45.10 -15.91 -0.39
N GLU A 309 45.06 -14.70 -0.96
CA GLU A 309 43.80 -14.07 -1.43
C GLU A 309 43.01 -14.97 -2.40
N SER A 310 43.70 -15.72 -3.26
CA SER A 310 43.05 -16.65 -4.20
C SER A 310 42.33 -17.83 -3.53
N ALA A 311 42.59 -18.10 -2.25
CA ALA A 311 41.95 -19.17 -1.48
C ALA A 311 40.74 -18.67 -0.66
N LYS A 312 40.52 -17.35 -0.58
CA LYS A 312 39.41 -16.76 0.17
C LYS A 312 38.15 -16.73 -0.70
N ILE A 313 37.20 -17.61 -0.39
CA ILE A 313 35.97 -17.82 -1.18
C ILE A 313 34.71 -18.00 -0.32
N ALA A 314 34.84 -18.20 0.99
CA ALA A 314 33.73 -18.54 1.87
C ALA A 314 32.94 -17.29 2.29
N THR A 315 31.65 -17.30 2.00
CA THR A 315 30.72 -16.17 2.28
C THR A 315 29.54 -16.66 3.10
N ASN A 316 29.03 -15.84 4.03
CA ASN A 316 27.78 -16.14 4.76
C ASN A 316 26.55 -16.04 3.85
N HIS A 317 26.68 -15.28 2.75
CA HIS A 317 25.64 -15.08 1.74
C HIS A 317 26.12 -15.57 0.36
N PRO A 318 25.99 -16.88 0.06
CA PRO A 318 26.44 -17.43 -1.22
C PRO A 318 25.64 -16.86 -2.39
N LEU A 319 26.19 -16.78 -3.60
CA LEU A 319 25.51 -16.22 -4.80
C LEU A 319 24.10 -16.80 -5.08
N HIS A 320 23.81 -18.02 -4.62
CA HIS A 320 22.48 -18.59 -4.73
C HIS A 320 21.44 -17.87 -3.86
N SER A 321 21.83 -17.31 -2.70
CA SER A 321 20.94 -16.56 -1.81
C SER A 321 20.37 -15.32 -2.48
N LEU A 322 21.12 -14.63 -3.36
CA LEU A 322 20.61 -13.47 -4.11
C LEU A 322 19.34 -13.79 -4.90
N ARG A 323 19.26 -14.99 -5.49
CA ARG A 323 18.05 -15.41 -6.20
C ARG A 323 16.88 -15.52 -5.24
N VAL A 324 17.10 -16.06 -4.04
CA VAL A 324 16.09 -16.18 -3.00
C VAL A 324 15.65 -14.80 -2.54
N SER A 325 16.60 -13.94 -2.17
CA SER A 325 16.34 -12.57 -1.71
C SER A 325 15.56 -11.76 -2.74
N LEU A 326 15.97 -11.77 -4.02
CA LEU A 326 15.25 -11.06 -5.08
C LEU A 326 13.82 -11.58 -5.27
N ILE A 327 13.61 -12.91 -5.27
CA ILE A 327 12.26 -13.48 -5.38
C ILE A 327 11.40 -13.08 -4.17
N THR A 328 11.96 -13.12 -2.96
CA THR A 328 11.26 -12.71 -1.74
C THR A 328 10.91 -11.22 -1.79
N CYS A 329 11.83 -10.33 -2.16
CA CYS A 329 11.54 -8.90 -2.32
C CYS A 329 10.43 -8.65 -3.35
N TYR A 330 10.49 -9.27 -4.53
CA TYR A 330 9.41 -9.13 -5.53
C TYR A 330 8.07 -9.65 -5.01
N THR A 331 8.07 -10.70 -4.18
CA THR A 331 6.84 -11.30 -3.65
C THR A 331 6.24 -10.50 -2.51
N MET A 332 7.07 -9.95 -1.62
CA MET A 332 6.63 -9.27 -0.40
C MET A 332 6.35 -7.78 -0.63
N ASP A 333 7.13 -7.13 -1.48
CA ASP A 333 7.17 -5.66 -1.58
C ASP A 333 6.47 -5.14 -2.85
N THR A 334 5.94 -6.03 -3.69
CA THR A 334 5.19 -5.66 -4.89
C THR A 334 3.83 -6.36 -4.94
N GLN A 335 2.93 -5.86 -5.79
CA GLN A 335 1.62 -6.46 -6.05
C GLN A 335 1.64 -7.44 -7.24
N LEU A 336 2.82 -7.88 -7.68
CA LEU A 336 2.94 -8.78 -8.82
C LEU A 336 2.33 -10.15 -8.51
N PRO A 337 1.49 -10.73 -9.40
CA PRO A 337 0.93 -12.05 -9.18
C PRO A 337 2.02 -13.11 -9.03
N LEU A 338 1.88 -14.00 -8.04
CA LEU A 338 2.83 -15.10 -7.80
C LEU A 338 3.18 -15.91 -9.07
N PRO A 339 2.25 -16.24 -9.98
CA PRO A 339 2.59 -16.93 -11.22
C PRO A 339 3.57 -16.15 -12.11
N VAL A 340 3.49 -14.82 -12.14
CA VAL A 340 4.39 -13.96 -12.93
C VAL A 340 5.81 -14.04 -12.37
N ILE A 341 5.99 -13.85 -11.06
CA ILE A 341 7.30 -13.92 -10.41
C ILE A 341 7.90 -15.33 -10.56
N PHE A 342 7.10 -16.37 -10.36
CA PHE A 342 7.64 -17.72 -10.23
C PHE A 342 7.83 -18.45 -11.56
N LYS A 343 6.86 -18.35 -12.49
CA LYS A 343 6.95 -19.00 -13.80
C LYS A 343 7.72 -18.14 -14.80
N LEU A 344 7.41 -16.86 -14.89
CA LEU A 344 7.95 -16.00 -15.95
C LEU A 344 9.32 -15.42 -15.60
N LEU A 345 9.54 -15.00 -14.35
CA LEU A 345 10.83 -14.43 -13.94
C LEU A 345 11.82 -15.51 -13.45
N ALA A 346 11.38 -16.40 -12.56
CA ALA A 346 12.25 -17.43 -11.98
C ALA A 346 12.31 -18.75 -12.80
N GLY A 347 11.38 -19.00 -13.73
CA GLY A 347 11.38 -20.22 -14.55
C GLY A 347 11.05 -21.51 -13.76
N HIS A 348 10.31 -21.42 -12.66
CA HIS A 348 9.91 -22.59 -11.87
C HIS A 348 8.81 -23.39 -12.58
N SER A 349 8.98 -24.71 -12.67
CA SER A 349 8.00 -25.61 -13.29
C SER A 349 6.76 -25.86 -12.41
N ARG A 350 6.89 -25.76 -11.08
CA ARG A 350 5.80 -25.98 -10.11
C ARG A 350 5.84 -24.92 -9.00
N ILE A 351 4.67 -24.41 -8.63
CA ILE A 351 4.51 -23.38 -7.58
C ILE A 351 4.96 -23.90 -6.21
N LEU A 352 4.76 -25.20 -5.91
CA LEU A 352 5.07 -25.82 -4.61
C LEU A 352 6.55 -25.70 -4.19
N MET A 353 7.50 -25.79 -5.14
CA MET A 353 8.92 -25.57 -4.85
C MET A 353 9.25 -24.12 -4.42
N THR A 354 8.24 -23.24 -4.46
CA THR A 354 8.40 -21.80 -4.31
C THR A 354 7.74 -21.25 -3.04
N ILE A 355 6.83 -22.02 -2.41
CA ILE A 355 6.24 -21.67 -1.10
C ILE A 355 7.34 -21.48 -0.04
N TYR A 356 8.44 -22.22 -0.17
CA TYR A 356 9.60 -22.10 0.73
C TYR A 356 10.25 -20.70 0.74
N TYR A 357 10.12 -19.92 -0.34
CA TYR A 357 10.67 -18.55 -0.41
C TYR A 357 9.75 -17.47 0.18
N ASN A 358 8.52 -17.85 0.54
CA ASN A 358 7.51 -16.96 1.11
C ASN A 358 7.29 -17.24 2.61
N LYS A 359 8.39 -17.38 3.38
CA LYS A 359 8.31 -17.51 4.83
C LYS A 359 8.07 -16.13 5.44
N ILE A 360 6.80 -15.78 5.59
CA ILE A 360 6.37 -14.55 6.25
C ILE A 360 6.53 -14.72 7.77
N THR A 361 7.21 -13.78 8.43
CA THR A 361 7.24 -13.75 9.90
C THR A 361 5.92 -13.19 10.44
N PRO A 362 5.49 -13.57 11.66
CA PRO A 362 4.25 -13.04 12.24
C PRO A 362 4.16 -11.51 12.26
N SER A 363 5.29 -10.82 12.48
CA SER A 363 5.36 -9.35 12.44
C SER A 363 5.05 -8.78 11.07
N VAL A 364 5.66 -9.31 10.01
CA VAL A 364 5.43 -8.88 8.62
C VAL A 364 4.00 -9.21 8.18
N MET A 365 3.43 -10.33 8.65
CA MET A 365 2.03 -10.67 8.37
C MET A 365 1.09 -9.63 8.97
N ALA A 366 1.29 -9.25 10.24
CA ALA A 366 0.45 -8.26 10.92
C ALA A 366 0.50 -6.89 10.22
N GLU A 367 1.70 -6.42 9.84
CA GLU A 367 1.88 -5.17 9.11
C GLU A 367 1.18 -5.19 7.74
N LYS A 368 1.38 -6.26 6.96
CA LYS A 368 0.77 -6.39 5.63
C LYS A 368 -0.75 -6.54 5.69
N MET A 369 -1.28 -7.26 6.68
CA MET A 369 -2.73 -7.37 6.90
C MET A 369 -3.34 -6.03 7.28
N SER A 370 -2.72 -5.28 8.19
CA SER A 370 -3.19 -3.95 8.58
C SER A 370 -3.18 -2.96 7.40
N LYS A 371 -2.12 -2.99 6.57
CA LYS A 371 -2.07 -2.20 5.33
C LYS A 371 -3.17 -2.61 4.33
N ALA A 372 -3.37 -3.91 4.14
CA ALA A 372 -4.41 -4.43 3.24
C ALA A 372 -5.82 -4.04 3.71
N GLU A 373 -6.07 -4.08 5.02
CA GLU A 373 -7.33 -3.65 5.63
C GLU A 373 -7.60 -2.17 5.39
N GLY A 374 -6.60 -1.30 5.60
CA GLY A 374 -6.71 0.13 5.27
C GLY A 374 -6.95 0.40 3.78
N GLU A 375 -6.29 -0.35 2.88
CA GLU A 375 -6.52 -0.24 1.43
C GLU A 375 -7.93 -0.69 1.02
N LEU A 376 -8.47 -1.74 1.66
CA LEU A 376 -9.83 -2.23 1.43
C LEU A 376 -10.87 -1.22 1.90
N GLU A 377 -10.67 -0.62 3.08
CA GLU A 377 -11.56 0.40 3.62
C GLU A 377 -11.59 1.66 2.76
N GLY A 378 -10.43 2.08 2.22
CA GLY A 378 -10.34 3.18 1.26
C GLY A 378 -11.06 2.88 -0.07
N LYS A 379 -10.91 1.66 -0.60
CA LYS A 379 -11.60 1.24 -1.84
C LYS A 379 -13.12 1.11 -1.67
N ALA A 380 -13.60 0.75 -0.48
CA ALA A 380 -15.02 0.70 -0.17
C ALA A 380 -15.70 2.09 -0.30
N LYS A 381 -15.03 3.18 0.10
CA LYS A 381 -15.54 4.56 -0.06
C LYS A 381 -15.68 4.97 -1.53
N GLN A 382 -14.71 4.60 -2.37
CA GLN A 382 -14.77 4.86 -3.80
C GLN A 382 -15.85 3.99 -4.49
N SER A 383 -16.20 2.85 -3.90
CA SER A 383 -17.15 1.90 -4.48
C SER A 383 -18.57 2.43 -4.60
N VAL A 384 -19.06 3.22 -3.63
CA VAL A 384 -20.44 3.76 -3.67
C VAL A 384 -20.58 4.82 -4.76
N ARG A 385 -19.61 5.73 -4.88
CA ARG A 385 -19.59 6.76 -5.95
C ARG A 385 -19.47 6.11 -7.33
N ASN A 386 -18.62 5.10 -7.47
CA ASN A 386 -18.50 4.34 -8.72
C ASN A 386 -19.78 3.56 -9.03
N PHE A 387 -20.39 2.94 -8.03
CA PHE A 387 -21.68 2.24 -8.17
C PHE A 387 -22.77 3.18 -8.67
N LEU A 388 -23.01 4.31 -7.99
CA LEU A 388 -24.02 5.29 -8.41
C LEU A 388 -23.74 5.90 -9.79
N LYS A 389 -22.46 5.96 -10.21
CA LYS A 389 -22.06 6.41 -11.55
C LYS A 389 -22.50 5.43 -12.63
N ASP A 390 -22.36 4.12 -12.41
CA ASP A 390 -22.49 3.10 -13.45
C ASP A 390 -23.79 2.26 -13.35
N ALA A 391 -24.44 2.23 -12.18
CA ALA A 391 -25.63 1.39 -11.91
C ALA A 391 -26.91 1.92 -12.56
N SER A 392 -27.82 1.03 -12.97
CA SER A 392 -29.16 1.42 -13.43
C SER A 392 -30.04 1.92 -12.27
N LEU A 393 -31.11 2.67 -12.56
CA LEU A 393 -32.05 3.13 -11.52
C LEU A 393 -32.66 1.96 -10.72
N ALA A 394 -32.95 0.83 -11.37
CA ALA A 394 -33.44 -0.38 -10.71
C ALA A 394 -32.39 -0.94 -9.74
N GLN A 395 -31.11 -0.97 -10.12
CA GLN A 395 -30.03 -1.41 -9.23
C GLN A 395 -29.85 -0.48 -8.04
N ILE A 396 -30.04 0.83 -8.23
CA ILE A 396 -29.98 1.83 -7.16
C ILE A 396 -31.14 1.62 -6.18
N GLN A 397 -32.37 1.38 -6.66
CA GLN A 397 -33.52 1.05 -5.81
C GLN A 397 -33.31 -0.21 -4.95
N CYS A 398 -32.56 -1.21 -5.47
CA CYS A 398 -32.27 -2.44 -4.73
C CYS A 398 -31.19 -2.30 -3.66
N LYS A 399 -30.41 -1.20 -3.66
CA LYS A 399 -29.23 -1.04 -2.78
C LYS A 399 -29.21 0.23 -1.94
N MET A 400 -29.89 1.27 -2.39
CA MET A 400 -29.83 2.60 -1.80
C MET A 400 -31.21 3.02 -1.28
N VAL A 401 -31.19 3.83 -0.23
CA VAL A 401 -32.37 4.37 0.43
C VAL A 401 -32.36 5.89 0.38
N TYR A 402 -33.53 6.47 0.16
CA TYR A 402 -33.74 7.91 0.02
C TYR A 402 -35.20 8.27 0.34
N HIS A 403 -35.47 9.57 0.45
CA HIS A 403 -36.80 10.09 0.76
C HIS A 403 -37.72 10.21 -0.45
N LYS A 404 -37.20 10.76 -1.56
CA LYS A 404 -38.01 11.06 -2.76
C LYS A 404 -37.32 10.57 -4.02
N GLU A 405 -37.93 9.60 -4.68
CA GLU A 405 -37.38 8.98 -5.89
C GLU A 405 -37.16 9.99 -7.02
N ASP A 406 -38.16 10.82 -7.33
CA ASP A 406 -38.07 11.86 -8.36
C ASP A 406 -36.86 12.79 -8.19
N SER A 407 -36.46 13.00 -6.93
CA SER A 407 -35.34 13.89 -6.59
C SER A 407 -34.00 13.23 -6.86
N ILE A 408 -33.87 11.95 -6.52
CA ILE A 408 -32.69 11.15 -6.84
C ILE A 408 -32.57 10.96 -8.34
N GLN A 409 -33.66 10.64 -9.03
CA GLN A 409 -33.67 10.53 -10.49
C GLN A 409 -33.18 11.85 -11.13
N ALA A 410 -33.72 13.00 -10.70
CA ALA A 410 -33.30 14.32 -11.18
C ALA A 410 -31.81 14.59 -10.94
N ALA A 411 -31.29 14.26 -9.75
CA ALA A 411 -29.87 14.44 -9.43
C ALA A 411 -28.94 13.50 -10.22
N LEU A 412 -29.44 12.33 -10.60
CA LEU A 412 -28.68 11.31 -11.35
C LEU A 412 -28.83 11.42 -12.86
N VAL A 413 -29.64 12.34 -13.42
CA VAL A 413 -29.71 12.57 -14.88
C VAL A 413 -28.34 12.99 -15.42
N ASN A 414 -27.66 13.89 -14.71
CA ASN A 414 -26.32 14.36 -15.04
C ASN A 414 -25.33 13.82 -14.00
N ARG A 415 -25.01 12.52 -14.07
CA ARG A 415 -24.11 11.85 -13.12
C ARG A 415 -22.73 12.50 -13.11
N ASN A 416 -22.51 13.37 -12.13
CA ASN A 416 -21.23 14.00 -11.88
C ASN A 416 -20.73 13.64 -10.48
N PRO A 417 -20.00 12.52 -10.33
CA PRO A 417 -19.51 12.06 -9.03
C PRO A 417 -18.59 13.07 -8.31
N ILE A 418 -17.99 14.02 -9.04
CA ILE A 418 -17.17 15.09 -8.46
C ILE A 418 -18.02 16.05 -7.62
N GLY A 419 -19.29 16.25 -8.01
CA GLY A 419 -20.24 17.10 -7.29
C GLY A 419 -20.95 16.39 -6.14
N TRP A 420 -20.62 15.13 -5.84
CA TRP A 420 -21.23 14.39 -4.73
C TRP A 420 -20.34 14.44 -3.49
N GLU A 421 -20.93 14.81 -2.37
CA GLU A 421 -20.19 15.00 -1.11
C GLU A 421 -20.60 13.93 -0.10
N GLU A 422 -19.61 13.31 0.53
CA GLU A 422 -19.83 12.31 1.60
C GLU A 422 -20.23 13.04 2.88
N ARG A 423 -21.25 12.53 3.55
CA ARG A 423 -21.79 13.04 4.82
C ARG A 423 -21.69 11.91 5.86
N SER A 424 -21.69 12.27 7.15
CA SER A 424 -21.59 11.31 8.26
C SER A 424 -22.51 10.09 8.12
N ALA A 425 -23.76 10.29 7.68
CA ALA A 425 -24.78 9.25 7.59
C ALA A 425 -25.16 8.85 6.15
N GLY A 426 -24.46 9.33 5.12
CA GLY A 426 -24.79 9.03 3.72
C GLY A 426 -24.09 9.93 2.69
N LEU A 427 -24.74 10.19 1.56
CA LEU A 427 -24.18 10.96 0.45
C LEU A 427 -25.13 12.11 0.04
N CYS A 428 -24.57 13.30 -0.15
CA CYS A 428 -25.25 14.44 -0.73
C CYS A 428 -25.01 14.50 -2.24
N LEU A 429 -26.06 14.31 -3.04
CA LEU A 429 -25.95 14.30 -4.51
C LEU A 429 -25.79 15.69 -5.15
N VAL A 430 -25.85 16.75 -4.34
CA VAL A 430 -25.78 18.16 -4.80
C VAL A 430 -24.65 18.95 -4.14
N GLY A 431 -23.67 18.25 -3.55
CA GLY A 431 -22.41 18.86 -3.09
C GLY A 431 -22.55 19.84 -1.93
N GLY A 432 -23.60 19.73 -1.12
CA GLY A 432 -23.68 20.51 0.11
C GLY A 432 -23.95 22.00 -0.03
N ASN A 433 -24.37 22.47 -1.20
CA ASN A 433 -24.52 23.91 -1.43
C ASN A 433 -25.57 24.52 -0.47
N THR A 434 -25.17 25.47 0.38
CA THR A 434 -26.07 26.15 1.34
C THR A 434 -26.55 27.52 0.88
N VAL A 435 -25.87 28.14 -0.09
CA VAL A 435 -26.17 29.50 -0.60
C VAL A 435 -26.96 29.46 -1.90
N LYS A 436 -28.16 30.02 -1.90
CA LYS A 436 -28.97 30.19 -3.11
C LYS A 436 -28.28 31.15 -4.08
N SER A 437 -27.70 30.62 -5.15
CA SER A 437 -27.16 31.45 -6.24
C SER A 437 -28.32 31.90 -7.15
N ASP A 438 -28.48 33.21 -7.35
CA ASP A 438 -29.50 33.77 -8.25
C ASP A 438 -29.21 33.50 -9.74
N GLU A 439 -28.02 32.99 -10.06
CA GLU A 439 -27.55 32.77 -11.43
C GLU A 439 -28.15 31.52 -12.08
N VAL A 440 -28.53 30.49 -11.30
CA VAL A 440 -29.03 29.21 -11.82
C VAL A 440 -30.10 28.63 -10.89
N SER A 441 -31.38 28.83 -11.22
CA SER A 441 -32.51 28.30 -10.45
C SER A 441 -32.62 26.75 -10.46
N THR A 442 -31.86 26.08 -11.32
CA THR A 442 -31.81 24.62 -11.46
C THR A 442 -30.71 23.96 -10.62
N LEU A 443 -29.87 24.74 -9.92
CA LEU A 443 -28.81 24.18 -9.08
C LEU A 443 -29.41 23.60 -7.78
N GLY A 444 -29.05 22.35 -7.48
CA GLY A 444 -29.43 21.67 -6.24
C GLY A 444 -28.64 22.20 -5.05
N GLY A 445 -29.31 22.35 -3.90
CA GLY A 445 -28.71 22.76 -2.64
C GLY A 445 -29.64 22.61 -1.45
N CYS A 446 -29.17 22.93 -0.25
CA CYS A 446 -29.96 22.91 0.98
C CYS A 446 -31.15 23.89 0.92
N TRP A 447 -31.10 24.96 0.12
CA TRP A 447 -32.23 25.89 -0.04
C TRP A 447 -33.42 25.32 -0.83
N ASN A 448 -33.24 24.22 -1.58
CA ASN A 448 -34.31 23.53 -2.31
C ASN A 448 -34.39 22.03 -1.95
N GLY A 449 -33.88 21.67 -0.77
CA GLY A 449 -33.83 20.30 -0.27
C GLY A 449 -35.07 19.85 0.51
N GLY A 450 -36.04 20.73 0.74
CA GLY A 450 -37.25 20.46 1.50
C GLY A 450 -38.45 20.00 0.67
N GLU A 451 -39.64 20.25 1.20
CA GLU A 451 -40.91 19.85 0.56
C GLU A 451 -41.27 20.71 -0.65
N LEU A 452 -42.21 20.19 -1.46
CA LEU A 452 -42.68 20.87 -2.66
C LEU A 452 -43.65 21.98 -2.24
N ILE A 453 -43.30 23.24 -2.53
CA ILE A 453 -44.13 24.42 -2.23
C ILE A 453 -45.12 24.68 -3.36
N LYS A 454 -44.66 24.58 -4.61
CA LYS A 454 -45.47 24.84 -5.79
C LYS A 454 -45.25 23.72 -6.80
N ASP A 455 -46.32 22.99 -7.07
CA ASP A 455 -46.31 21.97 -8.11
C ASP A 455 -46.55 22.59 -9.50
N ALA A 456 -45.98 21.95 -10.52
CA ALA A 456 -46.09 22.34 -11.91
C ALA A 456 -45.96 21.10 -12.80
N SER A 457 -46.60 21.16 -13.98
CA SER A 457 -46.56 20.06 -14.96
C SER A 457 -45.16 19.79 -15.51
N ALA A 458 -44.32 20.82 -15.62
CA ALA A 458 -42.91 20.68 -15.99
C ALA A 458 -42.02 20.84 -14.75
N ALA A 459 -41.11 19.87 -14.55
CA ALA A 459 -40.25 19.76 -13.37
C ALA A 459 -39.38 21.02 -13.12
N ALA A 460 -38.99 21.74 -14.18
CA ALA A 460 -38.20 22.96 -14.09
C ALA A 460 -38.94 24.13 -13.40
N TYR A 461 -40.28 24.09 -13.31
CA TYR A 461 -41.09 25.11 -12.65
C TYR A 461 -41.58 24.71 -11.26
N ARG A 462 -41.25 23.49 -10.81
CA ARG A 462 -41.53 23.05 -9.44
C ARG A 462 -40.65 23.81 -8.48
N THR A 463 -41.24 24.33 -7.41
CA THR A 463 -40.51 25.09 -6.39
C THR A 463 -40.50 24.31 -5.09
N TYR A 464 -39.31 24.08 -4.53
CA TYR A 464 -39.11 23.37 -3.27
C TYR A 464 -38.64 24.33 -2.18
N GLY A 465 -38.98 24.02 -0.94
CA GLY A 465 -38.51 24.75 0.24
C GLY A 465 -37.08 24.40 0.62
N SER A 466 -36.55 25.13 1.60
CA SER A 466 -35.27 24.79 2.24
C SER A 466 -35.38 23.49 3.02
N VAL A 467 -34.24 22.86 3.26
CA VAL A 467 -34.13 21.73 4.17
C VAL A 467 -34.71 22.13 5.52
N PRO A 468 -35.65 21.35 6.07
CA PRO A 468 -36.22 21.61 7.39
C PRO A 468 -35.17 21.57 8.50
N HIS A 469 -35.40 22.33 9.58
CA HIS A 469 -34.45 22.49 10.68
C HIS A 469 -33.07 23.07 10.31
N GLY A 470 -32.93 23.64 9.10
CA GLY A 470 -31.73 24.37 8.67
C GLY A 470 -30.86 23.61 7.65
N PRO A 471 -29.81 24.27 7.14
CA PRO A 471 -28.86 23.64 6.22
C PRO A 471 -28.15 22.46 6.90
N GLU A 472 -27.65 21.53 6.09
CA GLU A 472 -26.93 20.32 6.52
C GLU A 472 -27.75 19.27 7.29
N ASN A 473 -29.05 19.50 7.56
CA ASN A 473 -29.97 18.46 8.08
C ASN A 473 -30.33 17.42 6.99
N CYS A 474 -29.33 16.65 6.58
CA CYS A 474 -29.36 15.78 5.42
C CYS A 474 -30.41 14.67 5.53
N ILE A 475 -30.69 14.20 6.76
CA ILE A 475 -31.70 13.18 7.03
C ILE A 475 -33.14 13.60 6.69
N ARG A 476 -33.42 14.89 6.46
CA ARG A 476 -34.72 15.38 5.92
C ARG A 476 -34.60 15.98 4.54
N CYS A 477 -33.42 15.92 3.94
CA CYS A 477 -33.14 16.49 2.64
C CYS A 477 -33.54 15.51 1.52
N ARG A 478 -34.29 15.99 0.52
CA ARG A 478 -34.67 15.20 -0.67
C ARG A 478 -33.50 14.78 -1.56
N TRP A 479 -32.34 15.42 -1.42
CA TRP A 479 -31.12 15.13 -2.19
C TRP A 479 -30.21 14.10 -1.52
N PHE A 480 -30.60 13.63 -0.33
CA PHE A 480 -29.83 12.70 0.47
C PHE A 480 -30.11 11.25 0.07
N ILE A 481 -29.04 10.46 -0.02
CA ILE A 481 -29.09 9.03 -0.32
C ILE A 481 -28.15 8.28 0.62
N THR A 482 -28.56 7.10 1.09
CA THR A 482 -27.81 6.30 2.07
C THR A 482 -27.97 4.79 1.78
N GLU A 483 -27.25 3.94 2.51
CA GLU A 483 -27.22 2.48 2.34
C GLU A 483 -26.87 1.78 3.67
N ALA A 484 -26.94 0.45 3.70
CA ALA A 484 -26.68 -0.37 4.89
C ALA A 484 -25.35 -0.09 5.60
N ARG A 485 -24.31 0.31 4.85
CA ARG A 485 -23.01 0.69 5.40
C ARG A 485 -23.10 1.84 6.43
N TYR A 486 -24.04 2.77 6.25
CA TYR A 486 -24.21 3.91 7.14
C TYR A 486 -25.11 3.62 8.35
N LEU A 487 -25.62 2.39 8.52
CA LEU A 487 -26.48 2.03 9.67
C LEU A 487 -25.86 2.40 11.02
N PRO A 488 -24.57 2.11 11.32
CA PRO A 488 -23.98 2.53 12.60
C PRO A 488 -23.99 4.05 12.80
N ALA A 489 -23.72 4.82 11.74
CA ALA A 489 -23.73 6.28 11.79
C ALA A 489 -25.15 6.85 11.94
N LEU A 490 -26.14 6.25 11.26
CA LEU A 490 -27.55 6.61 11.39
C LEU A 490 -28.07 6.29 12.80
N ASN A 491 -27.69 5.16 13.39
CA ASN A 491 -28.04 4.80 14.76
C ASN A 491 -27.45 5.79 15.78
N ALA A 492 -26.19 6.18 15.59
CA ALA A 492 -25.55 7.21 16.42
C ALA A 492 -26.27 8.56 16.29
N GLN A 493 -26.60 8.97 15.06
CA GLN A 493 -27.36 10.19 14.81
C GLN A 493 -28.76 10.14 15.43
N PHE A 494 -29.45 8.99 15.34
CA PHE A 494 -30.75 8.74 15.95
C PHE A 494 -30.70 8.93 17.48
N ASN A 495 -29.69 8.38 18.16
CA ASN A 495 -29.49 8.55 19.60
C ASN A 495 -29.31 10.03 19.97
N GLN A 496 -28.53 10.78 19.17
CA GLN A 496 -28.25 12.19 19.43
C GLN A 496 -29.47 13.09 19.19
N LEU A 497 -30.27 12.79 18.18
CA LEU A 497 -31.54 13.49 17.94
C LEU A 497 -32.54 13.24 19.07
N SER A 498 -32.64 11.99 19.55
CA SER A 498 -33.44 11.66 20.73
C SER A 498 -33.03 12.49 21.95
N TYR A 499 -31.72 12.64 22.19
CA TYR A 499 -31.21 13.45 23.30
C TYR A 499 -31.56 14.94 23.15
N LYS A 500 -31.37 15.51 21.96
CA LYS A 500 -31.71 16.92 21.69
C LYS A 500 -33.22 17.18 21.84
N ALA A 501 -34.05 16.29 21.33
CA ALA A 501 -35.50 16.34 21.50
C ALA A 501 -35.90 16.31 22.99
N HIS A 502 -35.33 15.37 23.75
CA HIS A 502 -35.58 15.24 25.19
C HIS A 502 -35.13 16.48 25.98
N GLN A 503 -33.97 17.07 25.66
CA GLN A 503 -33.52 18.30 26.32
C GLN A 503 -34.47 19.48 26.08
N ALA A 504 -34.88 19.70 24.82
CA ALA A 504 -35.80 20.78 24.48
C ALA A 504 -37.18 20.57 25.14
N ALA A 505 -37.67 19.33 25.15
CA ALA A 505 -38.93 18.98 25.80
C ALA A 505 -38.89 19.21 27.33
N ASN A 506 -37.83 18.76 28.01
CA ASN A 506 -37.70 18.98 29.46
C ASN A 506 -37.61 20.46 29.82
N LEU A 507 -36.85 21.25 29.06
CA LEU A 507 -36.78 22.69 29.28
C LEU A 507 -38.14 23.36 29.02
N SER A 508 -38.91 22.87 28.05
CA SER A 508 -40.29 23.32 27.84
C SER A 508 -41.17 23.05 29.06
N VAL A 509 -41.09 21.86 29.66
CA VAL A 509 -41.86 21.49 30.87
C VAL A 509 -41.46 22.34 32.08
N GLU A 510 -40.17 22.61 32.26
CA GLU A 510 -39.69 23.51 33.34
C GLU A 510 -40.29 24.92 33.19
N ILE A 511 -40.25 25.48 31.97
CA ILE A 511 -40.80 26.82 31.69
C ILE A 511 -42.34 26.82 31.82
N GLU A 512 -43.00 25.72 31.44
CA GLU A 512 -44.45 25.55 31.60
C GLU A 512 -44.86 25.61 33.07
N GLY A 513 -44.12 24.94 33.96
CA GLY A 513 -44.38 25.01 35.41
C GLY A 513 -44.22 26.43 35.97
N GLU A 514 -43.20 27.19 35.53
CA GLU A 514 -43.05 28.61 35.89
C GLU A 514 -44.22 29.46 35.37
N LEU A 515 -44.71 29.17 34.16
CA LEU A 515 -45.83 29.86 33.53
C LEU A 515 -47.16 29.56 34.23
N GLU A 516 -47.40 28.30 34.60
CA GLU A 516 -48.58 27.88 35.38
C GLU A 516 -48.62 28.57 36.75
N ALA A 517 -47.48 28.65 37.45
CA ALA A 517 -47.40 29.36 38.73
C ALA A 517 -47.79 30.85 38.61
N LEU A 518 -47.41 31.53 37.51
CA LEU A 518 -47.83 32.91 37.26
C LEU A 518 -49.30 33.03 36.87
N LYS A 519 -49.86 32.04 36.15
CA LYS A 519 -51.29 31.99 35.82
C LYS A 519 -52.15 31.79 37.08
N ASP A 520 -51.69 30.96 38.00
CA ASP A 520 -52.32 30.78 39.31
C ASP A 520 -52.27 32.09 40.13
N GLU A 521 -51.11 32.77 40.16
CA GLU A 521 -50.99 34.08 40.83
C GLU A 521 -51.94 35.12 40.22
N GLN A 522 -52.06 35.16 38.90
CA GLN A 522 -53.02 36.02 38.20
C GLN A 522 -54.45 35.70 38.63
N PHE A 523 -54.84 34.43 38.63
CA PHE A 523 -56.17 33.98 39.05
C PHE A 523 -56.49 34.41 40.49
N PHE A 524 -55.55 34.23 41.44
CA PHE A 524 -55.75 34.67 42.82
C PHE A 524 -55.83 36.19 42.97
N CYS A 525 -55.08 36.96 42.18
CA CYS A 525 -55.20 38.42 42.17
C CYS A 525 -56.60 38.87 41.69
N GLU A 526 -57.11 38.24 40.63
CA GLU A 526 -58.43 38.51 40.07
C GLU A 526 -59.56 38.18 41.06
N GLU A 527 -59.51 37.02 41.72
CA GLU A 527 -60.46 36.62 42.77
C GLU A 527 -60.47 37.59 43.97
N GLN A 528 -59.30 38.14 44.33
CA GLN A 528 -59.16 39.09 45.45
C GLN A 528 -59.43 40.55 45.06
N GLY A 529 -59.71 40.83 43.78
CA GLY A 529 -59.89 42.19 43.26
C GLY A 529 -58.62 43.05 43.25
N ALA A 530 -57.44 42.42 43.32
CA ALA A 530 -56.14 43.08 43.28
C ALA A 530 -55.57 43.11 41.85
N PRO A 531 -54.85 44.17 41.43
CA PRO A 531 -54.27 44.24 40.09
C PRO A 531 -53.02 43.36 39.94
N PHE A 532 -52.99 42.49 38.92
CA PHE A 532 -51.82 41.68 38.57
C PHE A 532 -50.73 42.53 37.88
N THR A 533 -49.47 42.45 38.35
CA THR A 533 -48.37 43.34 37.90
C THR A 533 -47.31 42.65 37.03
N LYS A 534 -47.34 41.31 36.91
CA LYS A 534 -46.29 40.50 36.24
C LYS A 534 -46.62 40.09 34.80
N HIS A 535 -47.43 40.88 34.08
CA HIS A 535 -47.84 40.58 32.70
C HIS A 535 -46.66 40.43 31.73
N ASN A 536 -45.61 41.25 31.89
CA ASN A 536 -44.42 41.19 31.05
C ASN A 536 -43.64 39.88 31.25
N ASP A 537 -43.50 39.43 32.50
CA ASP A 537 -42.81 38.18 32.83
C ASP A 537 -43.55 36.98 32.25
N MET A 538 -44.89 36.98 32.34
CA MET A 538 -45.75 35.96 31.73
C MET A 538 -45.59 35.91 30.20
N GLN A 539 -45.56 37.07 29.52
CA GLN A 539 -45.36 37.13 28.07
C GLN A 539 -43.97 36.60 27.67
N VAL A 540 -42.93 36.92 28.45
CA VAL A 540 -41.57 36.41 28.20
C VAL A 540 -41.49 34.90 28.37
N LEU A 541 -42.12 34.33 29.41
CA LEU A 541 -42.19 32.88 29.62
C LEU A 541 -42.98 32.19 28.52
N GLN A 542 -44.14 32.73 28.11
CA GLN A 542 -44.93 32.19 27.00
C GLN A 542 -44.11 32.07 25.70
N ARG A 543 -43.39 33.14 25.32
CA ARG A 543 -42.50 33.12 24.15
C ARG A 543 -41.39 32.08 24.28
N ARG A 544 -40.80 31.93 25.48
CA ARG A 544 -39.74 30.94 25.74
C ARG A 544 -40.27 29.52 25.64
N TYR A 545 -41.45 29.26 26.20
CA TYR A 545 -42.16 27.97 26.12
C TYR A 545 -42.44 27.60 24.66
N GLU A 546 -43.08 28.50 23.90
CA GLU A 546 -43.37 28.28 22.48
C GLU A 546 -42.11 27.98 21.66
N LYS A 547 -41.01 28.70 21.93
CA LYS A 547 -39.72 28.44 21.28
C LYS A 547 -39.23 27.01 21.55
N GLN A 548 -39.28 26.55 22.80
CA GLN A 548 -38.81 25.20 23.17
C GLN A 548 -39.73 24.11 22.62
N GLN A 549 -41.04 24.34 22.55
CA GLN A 549 -41.97 23.42 21.89
C GLN A 549 -41.65 23.24 20.40
N VAL A 550 -41.43 24.34 19.68
CA VAL A 550 -41.07 24.27 18.24
C VAL A 550 -39.74 23.54 18.04
N GLU A 551 -38.75 23.80 18.91
CA GLU A 551 -37.44 23.13 18.85
C GLU A 551 -37.54 21.63 19.15
N ALA A 552 -38.31 21.23 20.16
CA ALA A 552 -38.58 19.84 20.48
C ALA A 552 -39.33 19.11 19.35
N ASP A 553 -40.31 19.75 18.74
CA ASP A 553 -41.07 19.23 17.59
C ASP A 553 -40.17 19.02 16.37
N GLU A 554 -39.30 19.99 16.03
CA GLU A 554 -38.36 19.82 14.91
C GLU A 554 -37.33 18.71 15.14
N TYR A 555 -36.75 18.59 16.35
CA TYR A 555 -35.88 17.45 16.66
C TYR A 555 -36.62 16.10 16.62
N THR A 556 -37.89 16.07 17.02
CA THR A 556 -38.71 14.86 16.94
C THR A 556 -38.97 14.46 15.49
N LYS A 557 -39.25 15.42 14.60
CA LYS A 557 -39.39 15.16 13.16
C LYS A 557 -38.09 14.66 12.53
N ASP A 558 -36.96 15.23 12.92
CA ASP A 558 -35.63 14.74 12.51
C ASP A 558 -35.41 13.31 12.98
N TRP A 559 -35.73 13.02 14.24
CA TRP A 559 -35.61 11.69 14.84
C TRP A 559 -36.45 10.65 14.09
N ILE A 560 -37.70 10.99 13.74
CA ILE A 560 -38.60 10.16 12.92
C ILE A 560 -38.04 9.96 11.51
N ALA A 561 -37.58 11.03 10.84
CA ALA A 561 -37.02 10.92 9.48
C ALA A 561 -35.76 10.04 9.43
N CYS A 562 -34.91 10.11 10.47
CA CYS A 562 -33.76 9.24 10.63
C CYS A 562 -34.20 7.77 10.81
N PHE A 563 -35.22 7.53 11.64
CA PHE A 563 -35.79 6.20 11.85
C PHE A 563 -36.35 5.61 10.55
N GLU A 564 -37.10 6.38 9.78
CA GLU A 564 -37.65 5.93 8.50
C GLU A 564 -36.56 5.49 7.53
N LEU A 565 -35.43 6.19 7.48
CA LEU A 565 -34.28 5.80 6.66
C LEU A 565 -33.68 4.46 7.15
N ILE A 566 -33.50 4.30 8.46
CA ILE A 566 -33.01 3.04 9.06
C ILE A 566 -33.95 1.88 8.76
N SER A 567 -35.26 2.06 8.96
CA SER A 567 -36.27 1.04 8.66
C SER A 567 -36.30 0.66 7.17
N LYS A 568 -36.20 1.65 6.27
CA LYS A 568 -36.12 1.40 4.82
C LYS A 568 -34.87 0.60 4.46
N ILE A 569 -33.72 0.89 5.07
CA ILE A 569 -32.49 0.13 4.83
C ILE A 569 -32.68 -1.33 5.24
N ILE A 570 -33.20 -1.57 6.45
CA ILE A 570 -33.44 -2.92 6.96
C ILE A 570 -34.39 -3.68 6.03
N HIS A 571 -35.47 -3.05 5.58
CA HIS A 571 -36.41 -3.67 4.64
C HIS A 571 -35.75 -4.03 3.30
N VAL A 572 -34.88 -3.17 2.77
CA VAL A 572 -34.11 -3.43 1.55
C VAL A 572 -33.16 -4.61 1.73
N GLU A 573 -32.52 -4.74 2.90
CA GLU A 573 -31.61 -5.85 3.20
C GLU A 573 -32.37 -7.18 3.44
N GLU A 574 -33.49 -7.16 4.16
CA GLU A 574 -34.35 -8.33 4.39
C GLU A 574 -34.98 -8.88 3.10
N ALA A 575 -35.24 -8.02 2.12
CA ALA A 575 -35.81 -8.41 0.83
C ALA A 575 -34.79 -9.04 -0.14
N ARG A 576 -33.50 -9.17 0.23
CA ARG A 576 -32.46 -9.79 -0.62
C ARG A 576 -32.51 -11.32 -0.53
N ASN A 577 -32.30 -12.00 -1.66
CA ASN A 577 -32.26 -13.47 -1.72
C ASN A 577 -30.91 -14.02 -1.19
N ASP A 578 -30.93 -15.15 -0.48
CA ASP A 578 -29.75 -15.81 0.11
C ASP A 578 -28.61 -16.13 -0.89
N ASP A 579 -28.92 -16.29 -2.18
CA ASP A 579 -27.94 -16.57 -3.24
C ASP A 579 -27.15 -15.33 -3.71
N ASP A 580 -27.55 -14.11 -3.33
CA ASP A 580 -26.91 -12.85 -3.74
C ASP A 580 -25.74 -12.45 -2.80
N THR A 581 -24.84 -13.40 -2.57
CA THR A 581 -23.67 -13.24 -1.69
C THR A 581 -22.51 -12.47 -2.34
N LYS A 582 -22.54 -12.25 -3.66
CA LYS A 582 -21.46 -11.54 -4.38
C LYS A 582 -21.39 -10.05 -4.06
N ASP A 583 -22.51 -9.47 -3.67
CA ASP A 583 -22.67 -8.05 -3.37
C ASP A 583 -23.11 -7.78 -1.92
N LYS A 584 -22.94 -8.77 -1.01
CA LYS A 584 -23.06 -8.58 0.45
C LYS A 584 -21.94 -7.63 0.87
N LEU A 585 -22.15 -6.33 0.65
CA LEU A 585 -21.26 -5.27 1.13
C LEU A 585 -21.28 -5.39 2.65
N ILE A 586 -20.14 -5.83 3.16
CA ILE A 586 -19.86 -6.16 4.54
C ILE A 586 -20.29 -4.98 5.41
N ALA A 587 -21.54 -5.00 5.88
CA ALA A 587 -21.82 -4.53 7.22
C ALA A 587 -20.85 -5.35 8.08
N VAL A 588 -19.99 -4.67 8.82
CA VAL A 588 -19.03 -5.30 9.73
C VAL A 588 -19.88 -5.99 10.80
N GLY A 589 -20.31 -7.21 10.52
CA GLY A 589 -21.35 -7.87 11.28
C GLY A 589 -22.02 -9.06 10.60
N ASN A 590 -22.37 -10.08 11.39
CA ASN A 590 -23.20 -11.20 10.94
C ASN A 590 -24.63 -10.72 10.64
N GLU A 591 -25.47 -11.59 10.07
CA GLU A 591 -26.93 -11.38 9.93
C GLU A 591 -27.61 -10.91 11.24
N GLN A 592 -27.01 -11.28 12.38
CA GLN A 592 -27.39 -10.81 13.71
C GLN A 592 -27.29 -9.29 13.87
N ASP A 593 -26.31 -8.61 13.28
CA ASP A 593 -26.12 -7.16 13.41
C ASP A 593 -27.21 -6.34 12.71
N ILE A 594 -27.82 -6.90 11.65
CA ILE A 594 -29.02 -6.31 11.01
C ILE A 594 -30.24 -6.49 11.93
N SER A 595 -30.39 -7.67 12.56
CA SER A 595 -31.47 -7.94 13.51
C SER A 595 -31.37 -7.14 14.82
N HIS A 596 -30.15 -6.73 15.20
CA HIS A 596 -29.86 -5.92 16.38
C HIS A 596 -29.96 -4.41 16.14
N ALA A 597 -30.03 -3.96 14.89
CA ALA A 597 -30.03 -2.53 14.53
C ALA A 597 -31.26 -1.75 15.04
N LEU A 598 -32.38 -2.42 15.36
CA LEU A 598 -33.59 -1.80 15.91
C LEU A 598 -34.09 -2.51 17.18
N LYS A 599 -33.27 -2.54 18.23
CA LYS A 599 -33.79 -2.76 19.59
C LYS A 599 -34.15 -1.41 20.21
N PHE A 600 -35.44 -1.05 20.19
CA PHE A 600 -35.94 0.03 21.03
C PHE A 600 -35.84 -0.39 22.49
N VAL A 601 -34.98 0.30 23.23
CA VAL A 601 -34.84 0.12 24.67
C VAL A 601 -35.47 1.35 25.30
N GLU A 602 -36.72 1.22 25.74
CA GLU A 602 -37.31 2.22 26.62
C GLU A 602 -36.54 2.20 27.94
N THR A 603 -36.00 3.34 28.35
CA THR A 603 -35.16 3.46 29.53
C THR A 603 -35.33 4.82 30.16
N GLU A 604 -35.41 4.85 31.50
CA GLU A 604 -35.37 6.08 32.29
C GLU A 604 -33.92 6.45 32.68
N SER A 605 -32.93 5.65 32.23
CA SER A 605 -31.52 5.83 32.57
C SER A 605 -30.86 6.93 31.72
N GLU A 606 -30.66 8.11 32.32
CA GLU A 606 -29.91 9.21 31.68
C GLU A 606 -28.45 8.79 31.44
N LEU A 607 -27.83 8.05 32.37
CA LEU A 607 -26.45 7.59 32.23
C LEU A 607 -26.29 6.66 31.04
N LEU A 608 -27.23 5.74 30.80
CA LEU A 608 -27.19 4.84 29.66
C LEU A 608 -27.16 5.64 28.36
N HIS A 609 -28.11 6.57 28.21
CA HIS A 609 -28.21 7.40 27.01
C HIS A 609 -26.94 8.23 26.80
N LEU A 610 -26.47 8.93 27.83
CA LEU A 610 -25.23 9.72 27.76
C LEU A 610 -24.00 8.87 27.44
N SER A 611 -23.94 7.64 27.96
CA SER A 611 -22.85 6.72 27.71
C SER A 611 -22.80 6.28 26.25
N LEU A 612 -23.96 5.97 25.66
CA LEU A 612 -24.06 5.58 24.24
C LEU A 612 -23.70 6.76 23.32
N LEU A 613 -24.20 7.96 23.60
CA LEU A 613 -23.84 9.17 22.84
C LEU A 613 -22.33 9.41 22.81
N CYS A 614 -21.70 9.31 23.98
CA CYS A 614 -20.26 9.50 24.10
C CYS A 614 -19.48 8.36 23.45
N ASP A 615 -19.99 7.13 23.49
CA ASP A 615 -19.38 5.98 22.84
C ASP A 615 -19.37 6.14 21.32
N ASP A 616 -20.51 6.52 20.74
CA ASP A 616 -20.69 6.75 19.31
C ASP A 616 -19.81 7.93 18.81
N ALA A 617 -19.71 9.00 19.60
CA ALA A 617 -18.90 10.18 19.28
C ALA A 617 -17.38 9.93 19.21
N GLU A 618 -16.87 8.77 19.65
CA GLU A 618 -15.46 8.42 19.43
C GLU A 618 -15.20 7.93 17.98
N PHE A 619 -16.24 7.45 17.29
CA PHE A 619 -16.14 6.87 15.94
C PHE A 619 -16.58 7.84 14.84
N PHE A 620 -17.46 8.79 15.15
CA PHE A 620 -18.04 9.71 14.16
C PHE A 620 -17.66 11.18 14.47
N PRO A 621 -16.69 11.77 13.75
CA PRO A 621 -16.20 13.13 14.03
C PRO A 621 -17.29 14.21 13.99
N ASP A 622 -18.18 14.19 12.99
CA ASP A 622 -19.26 15.18 12.89
C ASP A 622 -20.20 15.14 14.11
N LEU A 623 -20.50 13.92 14.61
CA LEU A 623 -21.33 13.74 15.80
C LEU A 623 -20.58 14.13 17.08
N GLN A 624 -19.25 13.95 17.10
CA GLN A 624 -18.40 14.42 18.19
C GLN A 624 -18.47 15.93 18.34
N ASP A 625 -18.33 16.67 17.24
CA ASP A 625 -18.39 18.14 17.24
C ASP A 625 -19.77 18.62 17.71
N GLU A 626 -20.85 17.97 17.27
CA GLU A 626 -22.20 18.26 17.74
C GLU A 626 -22.39 17.91 19.23
N LEU A 627 -21.82 16.81 19.72
CA LEU A 627 -21.95 16.39 21.11
C LEU A 627 -21.24 17.36 22.05
N ARG A 628 -20.07 17.87 21.65
CA ARG A 628 -19.29 18.85 22.41
C ARG A 628 -19.97 20.20 22.57
N LYS A 629 -20.93 20.54 21.71
CA LYS A 629 -21.79 21.73 21.87
C LYS A 629 -22.84 21.55 22.98
N THR A 630 -22.94 20.35 23.56
CA THR A 630 -23.92 20.00 24.60
C THR A 630 -23.21 19.67 25.91
N PRO A 631 -23.90 19.77 27.07
CA PRO A 631 -23.32 19.38 28.36
C PRO A 631 -23.26 17.85 28.56
N ALA A 632 -23.46 17.03 27.52
CA ALA A 632 -23.58 15.57 27.65
C ALA A 632 -22.33 14.91 28.24
N ILE A 633 -21.15 15.29 27.76
CA ILE A 633 -19.86 14.74 28.22
C ILE A 633 -19.67 15.07 29.70
N GLU A 634 -19.83 16.35 30.06
CA GLU A 634 -19.67 16.82 31.44
C GLU A 634 -20.71 16.17 32.37
N LYS A 635 -21.98 16.10 31.96
CA LYS A 635 -23.05 15.44 32.74
C LYS A 635 -22.70 13.99 33.05
N ARG A 636 -22.24 13.23 32.04
CA ARG A 636 -21.82 11.85 32.20
C ARG A 636 -20.62 11.74 33.14
N SER A 637 -19.58 12.51 32.90
CA SER A 637 -18.36 12.53 33.73
C SER A 637 -18.66 12.89 35.17
N ARG A 638 -19.60 13.81 35.41
CA ARG A 638 -20.08 14.17 36.74
C ARG A 638 -20.81 13.02 37.42
N GLN A 639 -21.65 12.28 36.71
CA GLN A 639 -22.31 11.09 37.25
C GLN A 639 -21.29 9.98 37.60
N LEU A 640 -20.31 9.73 36.73
CA LEU A 640 -19.21 8.80 37.00
C LEU A 640 -18.34 9.25 38.19
N SER A 641 -18.04 10.54 38.29
CA SER A 641 -17.29 11.12 39.41
C SER A 641 -18.04 10.94 40.73
N ARG A 642 -19.36 11.16 40.75
CA ARG A 642 -20.19 10.88 41.93
C ARG A 642 -20.13 9.41 42.32
N ALA A 643 -20.12 8.49 41.35
CA ALA A 643 -19.98 7.06 41.61
C ALA A 643 -18.60 6.71 42.19
N LEU A 644 -17.52 7.31 41.67
CA LEU A 644 -16.15 7.18 42.18
C LEU A 644 -16.02 7.67 43.62
N MET A 645 -16.52 8.87 43.91
CA MET A 645 -16.47 9.47 45.24
C MET A 645 -17.23 8.64 46.27
N LYS A 646 -18.40 8.10 45.92
CA LYS A 646 -19.16 7.19 46.80
C LYS A 646 -18.38 5.92 47.16
N LYS A 647 -17.38 5.53 46.36
CA LYS A 647 -16.49 4.38 46.60
C LYS A 647 -15.14 4.77 47.21
N GLY A 648 -14.95 6.04 47.58
CA GLY A 648 -13.72 6.54 48.18
C GLY A 648 -12.58 6.79 47.20
N PHE A 649 -12.86 6.83 45.89
CA PHE A 649 -11.89 7.21 44.87
C PHE A 649 -11.93 8.72 44.61
N GLU A 650 -10.80 9.28 44.18
CA GLU A 650 -10.72 10.66 43.74
C GLU A 650 -11.52 10.87 42.44
N PRO A 651 -12.24 12.00 42.29
CA PRO A 651 -13.05 12.29 41.12
C PRO A 651 -12.18 12.74 39.93
N ILE A 652 -11.38 11.81 39.39
CA ILE A 652 -10.34 12.09 38.40
C ILE A 652 -10.83 12.81 37.13
N PHE A 653 -12.09 12.62 36.74
CA PHE A 653 -12.66 13.30 35.57
C PHE A 653 -12.77 14.82 35.74
N MET A 654 -12.82 15.35 36.98
CA MET A 654 -12.91 16.78 37.24
C MET A 654 -11.63 17.53 36.86
N GLU A 655 -10.48 16.84 36.82
CA GLU A 655 -9.18 17.39 36.43
C GLU A 655 -8.91 17.25 34.93
N MET A 656 -9.81 16.60 34.19
CA MET A 656 -9.67 16.33 32.76
C MET A 656 -10.44 17.35 31.90
N ASP A 657 -9.88 17.69 30.75
CA ASP A 657 -10.62 18.44 29.71
C ASP A 657 -11.72 17.57 29.05
N GLU A 658 -12.62 18.18 28.27
CA GLU A 658 -13.74 17.46 27.62
C GLU A 658 -13.29 16.27 26.77
N LYS A 659 -12.16 16.38 26.06
CA LYS A 659 -11.69 15.34 25.16
C LYS A 659 -11.12 14.16 25.95
N GLN A 660 -10.37 14.46 27.01
CA GLN A 660 -9.87 13.48 27.96
C GLN A 660 -11.04 12.78 28.67
N GLN A 661 -12.03 13.53 29.14
CA GLN A 661 -13.25 12.99 29.75
C GLN A 661 -14.02 12.06 28.81
N LEU A 662 -14.13 12.40 27.52
CA LEU A 662 -14.76 11.56 26.51
C LEU A 662 -14.07 10.20 26.42
N ILE A 663 -12.76 10.21 26.16
CA ILE A 663 -11.93 9.01 25.94
C ILE A 663 -11.85 8.14 27.21
N ALA A 664 -11.57 8.75 28.37
CA ALA A 664 -11.41 8.05 29.62
C ALA A 664 -12.74 7.45 30.10
N GLY A 665 -13.83 8.21 29.99
CA GLY A 665 -15.17 7.73 30.36
C GLY A 665 -15.64 6.56 29.48
N ASN A 666 -15.39 6.64 28.16
CA ASN A 666 -15.67 5.53 27.24
C ASN A 666 -14.86 4.28 27.61
N ALA A 667 -13.58 4.43 27.90
CA ALA A 667 -12.72 3.30 28.25
C ALA A 667 -13.20 2.57 29.52
N MET A 668 -13.53 3.33 30.56
CA MET A 668 -14.08 2.79 31.80
C MET A 668 -15.39 2.03 31.54
N LEU A 669 -16.35 2.66 30.88
CA LEU A 669 -17.68 2.07 30.64
C LEU A 669 -17.64 0.89 29.69
N ARG A 670 -16.85 0.92 28.59
CA ARG A 670 -16.68 -0.22 27.68
C ARG A 670 -16.12 -1.44 28.40
N GLN A 671 -15.12 -1.24 29.25
CA GLN A 671 -14.51 -2.34 30.00
C GLN A 671 -15.50 -2.95 30.99
N MET A 672 -16.28 -2.11 31.67
CA MET A 672 -17.35 -2.57 32.54
C MET A 672 -18.43 -3.31 31.75
N ALA A 673 -18.90 -2.76 30.63
CA ALA A 673 -19.95 -3.34 29.80
C ALA A 673 -19.54 -4.74 29.31
N LYS A 674 -18.31 -4.90 28.81
CA LYS A 674 -17.76 -6.18 28.35
C LYS A 674 -17.69 -7.26 29.43
N ILE A 675 -17.49 -6.86 30.70
CA ILE A 675 -17.50 -7.81 31.83
C ILE A 675 -18.93 -8.13 32.26
N ALA A 676 -19.83 -7.15 32.22
CA ALA A 676 -21.23 -7.32 32.58
C ALA A 676 -22.00 -8.19 31.57
N ASP A 677 -21.64 -8.07 30.29
CA ASP A 677 -22.14 -8.90 29.20
C ASP A 677 -21.10 -8.98 28.07
N PRO A 678 -20.42 -10.13 27.90
CA PRO A 678 -19.42 -10.30 26.84
C PRO A 678 -20.02 -10.40 25.43
N ASP A 679 -21.29 -10.81 25.33
CA ASP A 679 -21.91 -11.22 24.06
C ASP A 679 -22.83 -10.14 23.49
N ASP A 680 -23.47 -9.30 24.32
CA ASP A 680 -24.30 -8.17 23.88
C ASP A 680 -23.81 -6.84 24.50
N LYS A 681 -23.19 -6.00 23.66
CA LYS A 681 -22.67 -4.68 24.05
C LYS A 681 -23.76 -3.80 24.69
N MET A 682 -24.94 -3.73 24.07
CA MET A 682 -26.03 -2.86 24.54
C MET A 682 -26.58 -3.34 25.88
N GLU A 683 -26.70 -4.65 26.05
CA GLU A 683 -27.09 -5.24 27.34
C GLU A 683 -26.04 -4.97 28.42
N GLY A 684 -24.76 -5.09 28.07
CA GLY A 684 -23.64 -4.75 28.95
C GLY A 684 -23.69 -3.30 29.42
N TYR A 685 -23.93 -2.35 28.51
CA TYR A 685 -24.10 -0.94 28.86
C TYR A 685 -25.34 -0.70 29.73
N ARG A 686 -26.48 -1.32 29.41
CA ARG A 686 -27.71 -1.19 30.21
C ARG A 686 -27.50 -1.69 31.63
N LYS A 687 -26.89 -2.87 31.79
CA LYS A 687 -26.52 -3.42 33.10
C LYS A 687 -25.65 -2.43 33.85
N VAL A 688 -24.56 -1.94 33.25
CA VAL A 688 -23.61 -1.01 33.90
C VAL A 688 -24.27 0.31 34.30
N ALA A 689 -25.08 0.90 33.43
CA ALA A 689 -25.78 2.14 33.74
C ALA A 689 -26.75 1.97 34.91
N ASN A 690 -27.59 0.93 34.87
CA ASN A 690 -28.48 0.57 35.97
C ASN A 690 -27.69 0.29 37.27
N TYR A 691 -26.54 -0.41 37.18
CA TYR A 691 -25.65 -0.66 38.31
C TYR A 691 -25.12 0.62 38.95
N ILE A 692 -24.83 1.66 38.16
CA ILE A 692 -24.29 2.93 38.65
C ILE A 692 -25.41 3.83 39.21
N GLU A 693 -26.56 3.88 38.55
CA GLU A 693 -27.68 4.77 38.92
C GLU A 693 -28.52 4.26 40.09
N ALA A 694 -28.88 2.97 40.09
CA ALA A 694 -29.72 2.39 41.15
C ALA A 694 -29.06 2.45 42.53
N GLY A 695 -27.73 2.67 42.57
CA GLY A 695 -26.96 2.63 43.82
C GLY A 695 -27.05 1.28 44.53
N GLU A 696 -27.61 0.26 43.88
CA GLU A 696 -27.85 -1.07 44.42
C GLU A 696 -26.51 -1.79 44.60
N TYR A 697 -26.01 -1.63 45.83
CA TYR A 697 -25.06 -2.45 46.57
C TYR A 697 -23.59 -2.49 46.12
N LEU A 698 -22.74 -1.84 46.90
CA LEU A 698 -21.77 -2.47 47.84
C LEU A 698 -21.13 -3.87 47.59
N SER A 699 -21.37 -4.66 46.54
CA SER A 699 -20.96 -6.09 46.52
C SER A 699 -20.19 -6.63 45.30
N ASN A 700 -20.07 -5.94 44.15
CA ASN A 700 -19.30 -6.48 43.01
C ASN A 700 -18.01 -5.68 42.69
N HIS A 701 -17.03 -5.74 43.61
CA HIS A 701 -15.73 -5.03 43.52
C HIS A 701 -14.95 -5.26 42.20
N LYS A 702 -15.19 -6.38 41.51
CA LYS A 702 -14.43 -6.75 40.31
C LYS A 702 -14.77 -5.88 39.09
N LEU A 703 -16.03 -5.50 38.92
CA LEU A 703 -16.48 -4.73 37.76
C LEU A 703 -15.94 -3.30 37.79
N PHE A 704 -16.06 -2.65 38.94
CA PHE A 704 -15.60 -1.27 39.14
C PHE A 704 -14.06 -1.17 39.11
N ASN A 705 -13.35 -2.10 39.74
CA ASN A 705 -11.89 -2.16 39.68
C ASN A 705 -11.37 -2.37 38.25
N ALA A 706 -12.06 -3.19 37.44
CA ALA A 706 -11.68 -3.38 36.04
C ALA A 706 -11.88 -2.11 35.21
N GLY A 707 -12.97 -1.38 35.42
CA GLY A 707 -13.18 -0.06 34.81
C GLY A 707 -12.08 0.94 35.21
N MET A 708 -11.67 0.95 36.48
CA MET A 708 -10.58 1.80 36.98
C MET A 708 -9.21 1.48 36.39
N ASN A 709 -8.88 0.19 36.23
CA ASN A 709 -7.63 -0.22 35.60
C ASN A 709 -7.57 0.24 34.13
N ALA A 710 -8.67 0.08 33.39
CA ALA A 710 -8.76 0.56 32.00
C ALA A 710 -8.66 2.09 31.88
N LEU A 711 -9.18 2.81 32.87
CA LEU A 711 -9.03 4.26 32.97
C LEU A 711 -7.57 4.66 33.21
N SER A 712 -6.90 3.99 34.15
CA SER A 712 -5.50 4.28 34.53
C SER A 712 -4.52 3.99 33.39
N ASP A 713 -4.68 2.88 32.67
CA ASP A 713 -3.83 2.51 31.54
C ASP A 713 -3.90 3.50 30.37
N LYS A 714 -5.08 4.10 30.10
CA LYS A 714 -5.24 5.13 29.07
C LYS A 714 -4.84 6.53 29.55
N ALA A 715 -5.10 6.87 30.82
CA ALA A 715 -4.65 8.14 31.40
C ALA A 715 -3.12 8.27 31.35
N LEU A 716 -2.39 7.20 31.71
CA LEU A 716 -0.91 7.12 31.59
C LEU A 716 -0.40 7.25 30.14
N ARG A 717 -1.20 6.86 29.14
CA ARG A 717 -0.84 7.04 27.71
C ARG A 717 -1.17 8.45 27.19
N LEU A 718 -2.16 9.13 27.77
CA LEU A 718 -2.51 10.52 27.43
C LEU A 718 -1.51 11.53 27.99
N GLU A 719 -0.90 11.26 29.15
CA GLU A 719 0.25 12.05 29.66
C GLU A 719 1.45 12.03 28.69
N ASN A 720 1.63 10.93 27.94
CA ASN A 720 2.71 10.82 26.95
C ASN A 720 2.41 11.54 25.62
N LEU A 721 1.18 11.97 25.38
CA LEU A 721 0.77 12.72 24.18
C LEU A 721 0.67 14.24 24.43
N THR A 722 0.86 14.68 25.67
CA THR A 722 0.75 16.09 26.10
C THR A 722 2.10 16.75 26.38
N GLN A 723 3.23 16.19 25.91
CA GLN A 723 4.44 17.00 25.78
C GLN A 723 4.19 18.07 24.70
N PRO A 724 4.20 19.38 25.05
CA PRO A 724 4.19 20.41 24.04
C PRO A 724 5.44 20.21 23.19
N ALA A 725 5.30 20.22 21.86
CA ALA A 725 6.42 20.55 21.01
C ALA A 725 6.94 21.90 21.49
N LEU A 726 8.08 21.87 22.20
CA LEU A 726 8.83 23.05 22.57
C LEU A 726 9.13 23.79 21.26
N LEU A 727 8.46 24.91 21.07
CA LEU A 727 8.91 25.98 20.18
C LEU A 727 10.24 26.48 20.75
N GLU A 728 11.32 25.89 20.29
CA GLU A 728 12.66 26.48 20.32
C GLU A 728 13.21 26.48 18.88
N GLY A 729 13.29 27.68 18.28
CA GLY A 729 14.01 27.94 17.02
C GLY A 729 13.16 28.08 15.78
#